data_AF-A0A0U0WC08-F1
#
_entry.id   AF-A0A0U0WC08-F1
#
_cell.length_a   1.000
_cell.length_b   1.000
_cell.length_c   1.000
_cell.angle_alpha   90.00
_cell.angle_beta   90.00
_cell.angle_gamma   90.00
#
_symmetry.space_group_name_H-M   'P 1'
#
loop_
_entity.id
_entity.type
_entity.pdbx_description
1 polymer ?
#
loop_
_entity_poly.entity_id
_entity_poly.type
_entity_poly.pdbx_seq_one_letter_code
_entity_poly.pdbx_strand_id
1 'polypeptide(L)'
;MGIYVRKSVKAGPFRFNLSKSGIGVSAGVPGFRVGTGPRGNYVHMGRNGVYYRASLNGHHTSSSPRQQHPSPAAPPAFRPSDVILQDVTGAAATTLEPTGRGDLVDQLNAAAARFAWWWPTAISVLLLGLLTMPWGLLIWFLGGAGCVWLYLNDQARRTVVLFYDVNDDAQSWFDSLVTQWRWLTESQRVWRIVQAGDVVGTNAFKTNSGASTLVKTIPATAATSVRHKQLATNIAVPSITAGNSAIYLLPDRVLIREGKRYSDIDYQALRTFHQKQRFIERSSPPRDAAQVDTTWQIVNVKGGPDRRYKNNRMLPIMLYGRLLITSASGLYWIIQISRADAAEPLAQVISAAPAQPDEHTGHAAAPAQRQRPTQSQPPAERPSAPQRVSTARRPTTTTSFIERSLLTRATTKYLAAEQVFTAVDLETTGLYPSADRIVEIGLVKFRGDGEVLDEFATLVNNPGSSPEARMHHQIDDTDLIGAPTIDHVLPEAFAFMADTVVVAHNLDFEAGFLASAAQRNSVTLPRLTGVCMLQAARRQLDGRAYSLMSLYKSATGHWAENNHTALGDARAVREVLLWMLRTAPQPLHLTSAAIAAPVSGPAPQPCAISCRPVPMTGASVAALLESFPQSPTPRSGDPAEIERYRTLLGECIKDGRLTPEEATALSSQARRTRLNGTQLRSLHYEVWRSKYGADSHRDWTSLDPNHRREMWLLADELGLQDLASEIGAAIEQCTESPPPPQARYLRGVRVGILGHGPEFDELRVCAEDHGASIAKNITKTVAWVTTTTPSADDAPHRAARTHQIPMLTPALARQRLDEAIRDAEAKASERQRALDEWAAQRQAREEYWRPAWRPHELDYDPDPRHATY
;
A
#
# COMPACT_ATOMS: atom_id res chain seq x y z
N MET A 1 -34.94 -14.76 13.64
CA MET A 1 -35.01 -16.17 13.18
C MET A 1 -33.64 -16.76 13.46
N GLY A 2 -33.51 -17.54 14.54
CA GLY A 2 -32.24 -18.12 14.98
C GLY A 2 -31.70 -19.19 14.04
N ILE A 3 -30.50 -19.68 14.33
CA ILE A 3 -29.76 -20.73 13.64
C ILE A 3 -30.68 -21.93 13.48
N TYR A 4 -31.04 -22.24 12.24
CA TYR A 4 -31.73 -23.49 11.93
C TYR A 4 -30.69 -24.61 11.86
N VAL A 5 -30.46 -25.31 12.98
CA VAL A 5 -29.58 -26.47 13.03
C VAL A 5 -30.27 -27.64 12.33
N ARG A 6 -29.72 -28.07 11.19
CA ARG A 6 -30.26 -29.21 10.43
C ARG A 6 -29.81 -30.51 11.06
N LYS A 7 -30.73 -31.45 11.30
CA LYS A 7 -30.40 -32.83 11.73
C LYS A 7 -29.63 -33.63 10.67
N SER A 8 -29.51 -33.12 9.44
CA SER A 8 -28.82 -33.82 8.34
C SER A 8 -28.21 -32.89 7.30
N VAL A 9 -27.06 -33.29 6.74
CA VAL A 9 -26.32 -32.59 5.67
C VAL A 9 -26.11 -33.53 4.48
N LYS A 10 -26.12 -32.98 3.25
CA LYS A 10 -25.85 -33.75 2.01
C LYS A 10 -24.50 -33.36 1.41
N ALA A 11 -23.64 -34.33 1.13
CA ALA A 11 -22.41 -34.16 0.35
C ALA A 11 -22.33 -35.25 -0.72
N GLY A 12 -22.42 -34.85 -1.99
CA GLY A 12 -22.57 -35.79 -3.11
C GLY A 12 -23.79 -36.72 -2.96
N PRO A 13 -23.67 -38.05 -3.19
CA PRO A 13 -24.75 -39.03 -3.01
C PRO A 13 -25.00 -39.41 -1.54
N PHE A 14 -24.17 -38.93 -0.62
CA PHE A 14 -24.21 -39.27 0.79
C PHE A 14 -25.02 -38.25 1.59
N ARG A 15 -25.85 -38.75 2.51
CA ARG A 15 -26.53 -37.98 3.53
C ARG A 15 -25.99 -38.37 4.90
N PHE A 16 -25.52 -37.37 5.61
CA PHE A 16 -24.99 -37.47 6.96
C PHE A 16 -26.09 -37.02 7.92
N ASN A 17 -26.35 -37.78 8.97
CA ASN A 17 -27.35 -37.45 10.01
C ASN A 17 -26.66 -37.35 11.37
N LEU A 18 -27.09 -36.40 12.20
CA LEU A 18 -26.61 -36.24 13.56
C LEU A 18 -27.50 -37.05 14.52
N SER A 19 -26.90 -37.93 15.33
CA SER A 19 -27.57 -38.68 16.40
C SER A 19 -26.88 -38.45 17.76
N LYS A 20 -27.52 -38.88 18.86
CA LYS A 20 -26.93 -38.85 20.22
C LYS A 20 -25.62 -39.68 20.35
N SER A 21 -25.33 -40.56 19.39
CA SER A 21 -24.14 -41.42 19.38
C SER A 21 -23.07 -41.01 18.34
N GLY A 22 -23.31 -39.95 17.55
CA GLY A 22 -22.37 -39.41 16.55
C GLY A 22 -23.00 -39.18 15.16
N ILE A 23 -22.15 -39.11 14.13
CA ILE A 23 -22.57 -38.85 12.73
C ILE A 23 -22.83 -40.19 12.01
N GLY A 24 -24.04 -40.42 11.49
CA GLY A 24 -24.34 -41.59 10.64
C GLY A 24 -24.33 -41.25 9.14
N VAL A 25 -23.85 -42.16 8.28
CA VAL A 25 -23.78 -41.96 6.82
C VAL A 25 -24.75 -42.88 6.09
N SER A 26 -25.48 -42.35 5.11
CA SER A 26 -26.37 -43.11 4.22
C SER A 26 -26.19 -42.71 2.76
N ALA A 27 -26.21 -43.67 1.83
CA ALA A 27 -26.20 -43.43 0.38
C ALA A 27 -27.44 -44.03 -0.29
N GLY A 28 -28.02 -43.32 -1.27
CA GLY A 28 -29.13 -43.84 -2.07
C GLY A 28 -30.09 -42.78 -2.63
N VAL A 29 -31.01 -43.23 -3.49
CA VAL A 29 -32.06 -42.42 -4.14
C VAL A 29 -33.23 -42.14 -3.17
N PRO A 30 -34.10 -41.15 -3.44
CA PRO A 30 -35.34 -40.98 -2.67
C PRO A 30 -36.14 -42.30 -2.66
N GLY A 31 -36.42 -42.85 -1.48
CA GLY A 31 -37.16 -44.12 -1.32
C GLY A 31 -36.32 -45.36 -1.00
N PHE A 32 -34.99 -45.37 -1.22
CA PHE A 32 -34.12 -46.51 -0.88
C PHE A 32 -32.70 -46.05 -0.53
N ARG A 33 -32.25 -46.29 0.71
CA ARG A 33 -30.93 -45.87 1.22
C ARG A 33 -30.31 -46.95 2.11
N VAL A 34 -29.02 -47.19 1.94
CA VAL A 34 -28.21 -48.13 2.76
C VAL A 34 -27.15 -47.32 3.52
N GLY A 35 -26.90 -47.63 4.80
CA GLY A 35 -26.00 -46.85 5.67
C GLY A 35 -24.98 -47.70 6.43
N THR A 36 -23.83 -47.09 6.74
CA THR A 36 -22.73 -47.65 7.56
C THR A 36 -22.24 -46.61 8.58
N GLY A 37 -21.50 -47.06 9.60
CA GLY A 37 -21.07 -46.31 10.79
C GLY A 37 -20.19 -45.06 10.55
N PRO A 38 -19.75 -44.39 11.63
CA PRO A 38 -19.47 -42.94 11.63
C PRO A 38 -18.27 -42.50 10.80
N ARG A 39 -18.50 -41.57 9.85
CA ARG A 39 -17.48 -40.81 9.12
C ARG A 39 -17.89 -39.34 9.05
N GLY A 40 -17.04 -38.43 9.54
CA GLY A 40 -17.23 -36.97 9.53
C GLY A 40 -16.54 -36.29 10.71
N ASN A 41 -16.25 -34.99 10.58
CA ASN A 41 -15.70 -34.19 11.68
C ASN A 41 -16.85 -33.63 12.54
N TYR A 42 -16.72 -33.74 13.85
CA TYR A 42 -17.74 -33.32 14.83
C TYR A 42 -17.16 -32.30 15.80
N VAL A 43 -17.88 -31.19 15.97
CA VAL A 43 -17.55 -30.09 16.88
C VAL A 43 -18.71 -29.92 17.86
N HIS A 44 -18.43 -30.12 19.15
CA HIS A 44 -19.38 -29.82 20.23
C HIS A 44 -18.98 -28.50 20.90
N MET A 45 -19.93 -27.58 21.08
CA MET A 45 -19.71 -26.26 21.67
C MET A 45 -20.77 -26.02 22.75
N GLY A 46 -20.35 -25.77 23.99
CA GLY A 46 -21.25 -25.51 25.12
C GLY A 46 -20.52 -24.89 26.31
N ARG A 47 -21.17 -24.79 27.47
CA ARG A 47 -20.64 -24.14 28.68
C ARG A 47 -19.27 -24.66 29.17
N ASN A 48 -18.90 -25.87 28.76
CA ASN A 48 -17.63 -26.52 29.10
C ASN A 48 -16.54 -26.39 28.01
N GLY A 49 -16.75 -25.58 26.97
CA GLY A 49 -15.78 -25.33 25.89
C GLY A 49 -16.10 -26.02 24.56
N VAL A 50 -15.12 -25.97 23.65
CA VAL A 50 -15.19 -26.59 22.30
C VAL A 50 -14.42 -27.92 22.30
N TYR A 51 -15.06 -28.98 21.82
CA TYR A 51 -14.48 -30.31 21.72
C TYR A 51 -14.47 -30.81 20.26
N TYR A 52 -13.30 -31.21 19.77
CA TYR A 52 -13.12 -31.74 18.41
C TYR A 52 -13.00 -33.28 18.39
N ARG A 53 -13.73 -33.92 17.47
CA ARG A 53 -13.55 -35.36 17.16
C ARG A 53 -13.36 -35.55 15.67
N ALA A 54 -12.13 -35.86 15.25
CA ALA A 54 -11.78 -36.20 13.88
C ALA A 54 -12.10 -37.68 13.57
N SER A 55 -12.44 -38.00 12.33
CA SER A 55 -12.47 -39.39 11.88
C SER A 55 -11.05 -39.89 11.59
N LEU A 56 -10.62 -40.97 12.27
CA LEU A 56 -9.34 -41.65 12.03
C LEU A 56 -9.33 -42.23 10.60
N ASN A 57 -8.72 -41.54 9.65
CA ASN A 57 -8.24 -42.10 8.38
C ASN A 57 -7.27 -41.11 7.70
N GLY A 58 -5.98 -41.37 7.84
CA GLY A 58 -4.93 -40.72 7.05
C GLY A 58 -3.55 -41.17 7.50
N HIS A 59 -2.93 -42.10 6.77
CA HIS A 59 -1.50 -42.37 6.91
C HIS A 59 -0.73 -41.12 6.49
N HIS A 60 0.23 -40.68 7.32
CA HIS A 60 1.20 -39.66 6.94
C HIS A 60 2.11 -40.22 5.83
N THR A 61 1.94 -39.72 4.61
CA THR A 61 2.94 -39.85 3.55
C THR A 61 3.43 -38.45 3.19
N SER A 62 4.68 -38.19 3.58
CA SER A 62 5.46 -37.06 3.11
C SER A 62 5.76 -37.24 1.62
N SER A 63 5.05 -36.51 0.77
CA SER A 63 5.45 -36.33 -0.63
C SER A 63 5.16 -34.90 -1.07
N SER A 64 6.23 -34.13 -1.28
CA SER A 64 6.18 -32.81 -1.91
C SER A 64 6.01 -32.99 -3.43
N PRO A 65 4.96 -32.45 -4.07
CA PRO A 65 4.95 -32.24 -5.50
C PRO A 65 5.39 -30.82 -5.81
N ARG A 66 6.53 -30.74 -6.50
CA ARG A 66 6.98 -29.62 -7.34
C ARG A 66 5.83 -29.22 -8.28
N GLN A 67 5.28 -28.01 -8.18
CA GLN A 67 4.34 -27.46 -9.15
C GLN A 67 4.87 -26.15 -9.75
N GLN A 68 5.03 -26.19 -11.08
CA GLN A 68 5.29 -25.08 -11.98
C GLN A 68 4.07 -24.14 -12.01
N HIS A 69 4.30 -22.85 -11.88
CA HIS A 69 3.28 -21.83 -12.14
C HIS A 69 3.31 -21.41 -13.62
N PRO A 70 2.14 -21.30 -14.29
CA PRO A 70 2.06 -20.69 -15.62
C PRO A 70 2.21 -19.15 -15.53
N SER A 71 2.95 -18.58 -16.48
CA SER A 71 3.19 -17.15 -16.63
C SER A 71 1.89 -16.34 -16.76
N PRO A 72 1.77 -15.17 -16.10
CA PRO A 72 0.73 -14.21 -16.43
C PRO A 72 1.02 -13.54 -17.78
N ALA A 73 -0.02 -13.38 -18.59
CA ALA A 73 0.03 -12.59 -19.81
C ALA A 73 0.30 -11.11 -19.51
N ALA A 74 0.99 -10.44 -20.43
CA ALA A 74 1.44 -9.06 -20.34
C ALA A 74 0.30 -8.06 -20.05
N PRO A 75 0.53 -7.03 -19.21
CA PRO A 75 -0.42 -5.94 -19.03
C PRO A 75 -0.50 -5.07 -20.30
N PRO A 76 -1.67 -4.50 -20.63
CA PRO A 76 -1.77 -3.50 -21.69
C PRO A 76 -1.07 -2.19 -21.27
N ALA A 77 -0.65 -1.43 -22.28
CA ALA A 77 0.14 -0.20 -22.17
C ALA A 77 -0.39 0.83 -21.16
N PHE A 78 0.54 1.35 -20.35
CA PHE A 78 0.37 2.38 -19.31
C PHE A 78 -0.09 3.72 -19.88
N ARG A 79 -0.96 4.42 -19.15
CA ARG A 79 -1.39 5.81 -19.42
C ARG A 79 -1.03 6.70 -18.21
N PRO A 80 -0.38 7.85 -18.37
CA PRO A 80 0.32 8.58 -17.29
C PRO A 80 -0.56 9.55 -16.48
N SER A 81 -1.84 9.25 -16.28
CA SER A 81 -2.78 10.10 -15.52
C SER A 81 -3.34 9.46 -14.27
N ASP A 82 -2.88 8.25 -13.93
CA ASP A 82 -3.53 7.42 -12.93
C ASP A 82 -2.80 7.51 -11.59
N VAL A 83 -3.54 7.94 -10.56
CA VAL A 83 -3.16 7.83 -9.16
C VAL A 83 -2.65 6.40 -8.89
N ILE A 84 -1.47 6.27 -8.29
CA ILE A 84 -0.89 4.95 -7.99
C ILE A 84 -1.78 4.27 -6.95
N LEU A 85 -2.55 3.29 -7.41
CA LEU A 85 -3.37 2.47 -6.54
C LEU A 85 -2.50 1.34 -5.97
N GLN A 86 -2.10 1.48 -4.71
CA GLN A 86 -1.38 0.43 -4.01
C GLN A 86 -2.32 -0.72 -3.67
N ASP A 87 -1.81 -1.95 -3.76
CA ASP A 87 -2.55 -3.11 -3.26
C ASP A 87 -2.73 -2.97 -1.74
N VAL A 88 -3.98 -2.99 -1.30
CA VAL A 88 -4.36 -2.94 0.12
C VAL A 88 -4.94 -4.28 0.57
N THR A 89 -4.71 -5.36 -0.18
CA THR A 89 -5.03 -6.70 0.26
C THR A 89 -3.92 -7.20 1.18
N GLY A 90 -4.28 -7.66 2.38
CA GLY A 90 -3.31 -8.21 3.33
C GLY A 90 -2.68 -9.53 2.86
N ALA A 91 -1.99 -10.19 3.78
CA ALA A 91 -1.37 -11.50 3.57
C ALA A 91 -2.35 -12.50 2.93
N ALA A 92 -1.87 -13.17 1.88
CA ALA A 92 -2.61 -14.20 1.18
C ALA A 92 -2.88 -15.40 2.09
N ALA A 93 -3.90 -16.22 1.79
CA ALA A 93 -4.19 -17.42 2.59
C ALA A 93 -3.01 -18.41 2.66
N THR A 94 -2.05 -18.33 1.73
CA THR A 94 -0.81 -19.11 1.70
C THR A 94 0.25 -18.64 2.69
N THR A 95 0.17 -17.38 3.12
CA THR A 95 1.14 -16.73 4.05
C THR A 95 0.61 -16.65 5.48
N LEU A 96 -0.68 -16.92 5.69
CA LEU A 96 -1.28 -16.99 7.02
C LEU A 96 -0.95 -18.35 7.66
N GLU A 97 -0.28 -18.33 8.81
CA GLU A 97 -0.11 -19.54 9.63
C GLU A 97 -1.46 -19.94 10.24
N PRO A 98 -1.88 -21.21 10.13
CA PRO A 98 -3.06 -21.73 10.80
C PRO A 98 -2.96 -21.53 12.31
N THR A 99 -3.96 -20.90 12.94
CA THR A 99 -3.92 -20.68 14.39
C THR A 99 -4.49 -21.87 15.18
N GLY A 100 -5.24 -22.77 14.54
CA GLY A 100 -5.86 -23.94 15.17
C GLY A 100 -5.11 -25.27 14.97
N ARG A 101 -5.01 -26.10 16.02
CA ARG A 101 -4.35 -27.45 16.00
C ARG A 101 -5.21 -28.59 15.45
N GLY A 102 -6.00 -28.37 14.39
CA GLY A 102 -6.91 -29.39 13.83
C GLY A 102 -6.74 -29.67 12.34
N ASP A 103 -6.85 -30.95 11.92
CA ASP A 103 -6.73 -31.43 10.53
C ASP A 103 -7.74 -30.83 9.52
N LEU A 104 -8.64 -29.92 9.93
CA LEU A 104 -9.72 -29.41 9.09
C LEU A 104 -9.18 -28.59 7.90
N VAL A 105 -8.22 -27.70 8.15
CA VAL A 105 -7.60 -26.87 7.10
C VAL A 105 -6.86 -27.75 6.09
N ASP A 106 -6.14 -28.77 6.57
CA ASP A 106 -5.45 -29.74 5.72
C ASP A 106 -6.42 -30.58 4.89
N GLN A 107 -7.53 -31.04 5.48
CA GLN A 107 -8.58 -31.75 4.77
C GLN A 107 -9.25 -30.88 3.70
N LEU A 108 -9.49 -29.60 3.98
CA LEU A 108 -10.06 -28.64 3.02
C LEU A 108 -9.08 -28.37 1.87
N ASN A 109 -7.80 -28.19 2.18
CA ASN A 109 -6.74 -28.02 1.19
C ASN A 109 -6.59 -29.28 0.31
N ALA A 110 -6.60 -30.48 0.90
CA ALA A 110 -6.55 -31.75 0.18
C ALA A 110 -7.79 -31.95 -0.70
N ALA A 111 -8.99 -31.62 -0.19
CA ALA A 111 -10.24 -31.69 -0.96
C ALA A 111 -10.25 -30.69 -2.12
N ALA A 112 -9.71 -29.48 -1.93
CA ALA A 112 -9.60 -28.45 -2.95
C ALA A 112 -8.57 -28.77 -4.05
N ALA A 113 -7.50 -29.48 -3.70
CA ALA A 113 -6.44 -29.90 -4.63
C ALA A 113 -6.87 -31.04 -5.59
N ARG A 114 -7.92 -31.81 -5.26
CA ARG A 114 -8.38 -32.95 -6.07
C ARG A 114 -8.89 -32.52 -7.46
N PHE A 115 -8.35 -33.17 -8.49
CA PHE A 115 -8.78 -33.03 -9.88
C PHE A 115 -10.13 -33.74 -10.12
N ALA A 116 -10.99 -33.15 -10.96
CA ALA A 116 -12.29 -33.72 -11.30
C ALA A 116 -12.16 -34.58 -12.56
N TRP A 117 -12.20 -35.89 -12.40
CA TRP A 117 -12.03 -36.87 -13.48
C TRP A 117 -13.30 -37.12 -14.28
N TRP A 118 -14.47 -36.72 -13.79
CA TRP A 118 -15.73 -36.98 -14.50
C TRP A 118 -15.81 -36.29 -15.88
N TRP A 119 -15.26 -35.08 -16.05
CA TRP A 119 -15.43 -34.30 -17.29
C TRP A 119 -14.52 -34.75 -18.44
N PRO A 120 -13.23 -35.10 -18.24
CA PRO A 120 -12.43 -35.69 -19.32
C PRO A 120 -12.99 -37.06 -19.70
N THR A 121 -13.42 -37.87 -18.72
CA THR A 121 -14.06 -39.16 -18.99
C THR A 121 -15.36 -39.01 -19.77
N ALA A 122 -16.19 -38.00 -19.47
CA ALA A 122 -17.40 -37.72 -20.24
C ALA A 122 -17.10 -37.35 -21.69
N ILE A 123 -16.07 -36.54 -21.94
CA ILE A 123 -15.61 -36.19 -23.30
C ILE A 123 -15.09 -37.44 -24.03
N SER A 124 -14.28 -38.27 -23.37
CA SER A 124 -13.78 -39.52 -23.95
C SER A 124 -14.91 -40.50 -24.29
N VAL A 125 -15.90 -40.66 -23.42
CA VAL A 125 -17.09 -41.52 -23.67
C VAL A 125 -17.91 -40.99 -24.84
N LEU A 126 -18.09 -39.67 -24.92
CA LEU A 126 -18.81 -39.03 -26.03
C LEU A 126 -18.11 -39.29 -27.37
N LEU A 127 -16.80 -39.00 -27.45
CA LEU A 127 -15.99 -39.19 -28.65
C LEU A 127 -15.88 -40.66 -29.06
N LEU A 128 -15.68 -41.57 -28.10
CA LEU A 128 -15.56 -43.00 -28.36
C LEU A 128 -16.87 -43.57 -28.91
N GLY A 129 -18.02 -43.19 -28.32
CA GLY A 129 -19.31 -43.64 -28.84
C GLY A 129 -19.64 -43.06 -30.21
N LEU A 130 -19.19 -41.85 -30.53
CA LEU A 130 -19.34 -41.29 -31.88
C LEU A 130 -18.51 -42.07 -32.92
N LEU A 131 -17.29 -42.48 -32.56
CA LEU A 131 -16.35 -43.16 -33.45
C LEU A 131 -16.74 -44.62 -33.73
N THR A 132 -17.44 -45.29 -32.81
CA THR A 132 -17.73 -46.74 -32.89
C THR A 132 -19.17 -47.07 -33.28
N MET A 133 -19.85 -46.20 -34.04
CA MET A 133 -21.21 -46.48 -34.50
C MET A 133 -21.28 -47.75 -35.36
N PRO A 134 -22.31 -48.62 -35.20
CA PRO A 134 -23.53 -48.44 -34.39
C PRO A 134 -23.41 -48.85 -32.91
N TRP A 135 -22.32 -49.49 -32.49
CA TRP A 135 -22.08 -49.92 -31.10
C TRP A 135 -21.92 -48.76 -30.10
N GLY A 136 -21.71 -47.55 -30.62
CA GLY A 136 -21.63 -46.30 -29.88
C GLY A 136 -22.78 -46.03 -28.92
N LEU A 137 -24.00 -46.46 -29.26
CA LEU A 137 -25.18 -46.30 -28.40
C LEU A 137 -25.04 -47.06 -27.07
N LEU A 138 -24.45 -48.26 -27.10
CA LEU A 138 -24.19 -49.05 -25.89
C LEU A 138 -23.09 -48.41 -25.02
N ILE A 139 -22.07 -47.83 -25.68
CA ILE A 139 -20.98 -47.10 -25.00
C ILE A 139 -21.51 -45.85 -24.33
N TRP A 140 -22.41 -45.09 -24.97
CA TRP A 140 -23.04 -43.93 -24.33
C TRP A 140 -23.94 -44.32 -23.15
N PHE A 141 -24.69 -45.43 -23.26
CA PHE A 141 -25.54 -45.89 -22.16
C PHE A 141 -24.72 -46.31 -20.93
N LEU A 142 -23.73 -47.20 -21.11
CA LEU A 142 -22.87 -47.69 -20.02
C LEU A 142 -21.89 -46.62 -19.52
N GLY A 143 -21.25 -45.91 -20.45
CA GLY A 143 -20.33 -44.82 -20.15
C GLY A 143 -21.01 -43.62 -19.49
N GLY A 144 -22.26 -43.32 -19.87
CA GLY A 144 -23.09 -42.31 -19.23
C GLY A 144 -23.36 -42.62 -17.76
N ALA A 145 -23.74 -43.87 -17.44
CA ALA A 145 -23.90 -44.32 -16.05
C ALA A 145 -22.58 -44.23 -15.25
N GLY A 146 -21.45 -44.62 -15.87
CA GLY A 146 -20.12 -44.47 -15.29
C GLY A 146 -19.71 -43.02 -15.03
N CYS A 147 -20.04 -42.10 -15.94
CA CYS A 147 -19.80 -40.67 -15.78
C CYS A 147 -20.62 -40.06 -14.64
N VAL A 148 -21.88 -40.48 -14.49
CA VAL A 148 -22.73 -40.07 -13.35
C VAL A 148 -22.16 -40.57 -12.03
N TRP A 149 -21.70 -41.83 -11.96
CA TRP A 149 -21.04 -42.35 -10.77
C TRP A 149 -19.73 -41.61 -10.45
N LEU A 150 -18.87 -41.38 -11.44
CA LEU A 150 -17.63 -40.62 -11.29
C LEU A 150 -17.90 -39.19 -10.81
N TYR A 151 -18.89 -38.52 -11.39
CA TYR A 151 -19.33 -37.20 -10.96
C TYR A 151 -19.74 -37.19 -9.49
N LEU A 152 -20.58 -38.15 -9.06
CA LEU A 152 -21.04 -38.25 -7.67
C LEU A 152 -19.90 -38.57 -6.68
N ASN A 153 -18.98 -39.47 -7.05
CA ASN A 153 -17.81 -39.83 -6.24
C ASN A 153 -16.81 -38.68 -6.14
N ASP A 154 -16.53 -37.96 -7.23
CA ASP A 154 -15.69 -36.77 -7.23
C ASP A 154 -16.26 -35.68 -6.34
N GLN A 155 -17.58 -35.45 -6.36
CA GLN A 155 -18.25 -34.50 -5.47
C GLN A 155 -18.10 -34.90 -3.99
N ALA A 156 -18.24 -36.20 -3.68
CA ALA A 156 -18.08 -36.70 -2.32
C ALA A 156 -16.64 -36.54 -1.80
N ARG A 157 -15.64 -36.87 -2.63
CA ARG A 157 -14.22 -36.73 -2.27
C ARG A 157 -13.77 -35.27 -2.17
N ARG A 158 -14.48 -34.34 -2.79
CA ARG A 158 -14.12 -32.92 -2.77
C ARG A 158 -14.86 -32.12 -1.71
N THR A 159 -15.72 -32.76 -0.90
CA THR A 159 -16.50 -32.09 0.14
C THR A 159 -16.11 -32.60 1.52
N VAL A 160 -15.66 -31.69 2.39
CA VAL A 160 -15.46 -31.95 3.83
C VAL A 160 -16.77 -31.62 4.55
N VAL A 161 -17.22 -32.54 5.41
CA VAL A 161 -18.48 -32.39 6.16
C VAL A 161 -18.15 -32.10 7.62
N LEU A 162 -18.72 -31.02 8.14
CA LEU A 162 -18.50 -30.54 9.51
C LEU A 162 -19.85 -30.37 10.22
N PHE A 163 -20.01 -31.03 11.36
CA PHE A 163 -21.21 -30.91 12.19
C PHE A 163 -20.92 -30.10 13.44
N TYR A 164 -21.76 -29.09 13.67
CA TYR A 164 -21.79 -28.30 14.88
C TYR A 164 -22.96 -28.72 15.77
N ASP A 165 -22.67 -29.01 17.02
CA ASP A 165 -23.62 -29.16 18.10
C ASP A 165 -23.40 -27.96 19.04
N VAL A 166 -24.13 -26.88 18.80
CA VAL A 166 -23.97 -25.61 19.52
C VAL A 166 -25.07 -25.53 20.58
N ASN A 167 -24.66 -25.55 21.85
CA ASN A 167 -25.52 -25.36 23.02
C ASN A 167 -25.05 -24.09 23.78
N ASP A 168 -25.93 -23.49 24.59
CA ASP A 168 -25.61 -22.40 25.53
C ASP A 168 -25.18 -21.03 24.90
N ASP A 169 -24.41 -20.21 25.63
CA ASP A 169 -24.06 -18.81 25.32
C ASP A 169 -23.41 -18.61 23.94
N ALA A 170 -22.61 -19.59 23.50
CA ALA A 170 -22.01 -19.67 22.17
C ALA A 170 -23.05 -19.63 21.03
N GLN A 171 -24.20 -20.27 21.25
CA GLN A 171 -25.31 -20.27 20.31
C GLN A 171 -25.92 -18.87 20.19
N SER A 172 -26.10 -18.19 21.33
CA SER A 172 -26.70 -16.85 21.37
C SER A 172 -25.85 -15.79 20.66
N TRP A 173 -24.52 -15.85 20.82
CA TRP A 173 -23.61 -14.96 20.10
C TRP A 173 -23.62 -15.26 18.60
N PHE A 174 -23.52 -16.53 18.20
CA PHE A 174 -23.53 -16.89 16.79
C PHE A 174 -24.89 -16.58 16.12
N ASP A 175 -25.99 -16.67 16.87
CA ASP A 175 -27.33 -16.22 16.46
C ASP A 175 -27.35 -14.72 16.21
N SER A 176 -26.73 -13.94 17.10
CA SER A 176 -26.54 -12.51 16.92
C SER A 176 -25.70 -12.22 15.68
N LEU A 177 -24.58 -12.93 15.48
CA LEU A 177 -23.72 -12.78 14.31
C LEU A 177 -24.50 -13.04 13.01
N VAL A 178 -25.22 -14.15 12.94
CA VAL A 178 -26.07 -14.51 11.78
C VAL A 178 -27.17 -13.47 11.54
N THR A 179 -27.75 -12.93 12.61
CA THR A 179 -28.80 -11.90 12.53
C THR A 179 -28.23 -10.58 12.03
N GLN A 180 -27.12 -10.10 12.59
CA GLN A 180 -26.46 -8.87 12.15
C GLN A 180 -25.84 -9.02 10.75
N TRP A 181 -25.45 -10.24 10.32
CA TRP A 181 -24.96 -10.47 8.96
C TRP A 181 -25.95 -10.06 7.88
N ARG A 182 -27.25 -9.97 8.22
CA ARG A 182 -28.28 -9.48 7.31
C ARG A 182 -28.05 -8.05 6.83
N TRP A 183 -27.42 -7.20 7.65
CA TRP A 183 -27.00 -5.87 7.21
C TRP A 183 -26.15 -5.92 5.95
N LEU A 184 -25.31 -6.95 5.82
CA LEU A 184 -24.47 -7.18 4.64
C LEU A 184 -25.24 -7.84 3.50
N THR A 185 -26.09 -8.85 3.78
CA THR A 185 -26.83 -9.57 2.72
C THR A 185 -28.01 -8.80 2.14
N GLU A 186 -28.60 -7.90 2.91
CA GLU A 186 -29.73 -7.05 2.50
C GLU A 186 -29.26 -5.73 1.86
N SER A 187 -27.95 -5.45 1.90
CA SER A 187 -27.37 -4.32 1.18
C SER A 187 -27.38 -4.60 -0.34
N GLN A 188 -27.80 -3.62 -1.13
CA GLN A 188 -27.91 -3.75 -2.58
C GLN A 188 -26.55 -3.96 -3.23
N ARG A 189 -25.50 -3.32 -2.70
CA ARG A 189 -24.13 -3.50 -3.19
C ARG A 189 -23.14 -3.62 -2.05
N VAL A 190 -22.26 -4.60 -2.19
CA VAL A 190 -21.12 -4.83 -1.30
C VAL A 190 -19.89 -5.00 -2.18
N TRP A 191 -18.78 -4.42 -1.74
CA TRP A 191 -17.52 -4.46 -2.45
C TRP A 191 -16.37 -4.76 -1.50
N ARG A 192 -15.31 -5.35 -2.04
CA ARG A 192 -14.00 -5.38 -1.39
C ARG A 192 -13.12 -4.33 -2.05
N ILE A 193 -12.53 -3.45 -1.25
CA ILE A 193 -11.48 -2.54 -1.73
C ILE A 193 -10.18 -3.37 -1.82
N VAL A 194 -9.61 -3.44 -3.01
CA VAL A 194 -8.39 -4.20 -3.30
C VAL A 194 -7.20 -3.30 -3.56
N GLN A 195 -7.43 -2.07 -4.05
CA GLN A 195 -6.36 -1.09 -4.17
C GLN A 195 -6.86 0.29 -3.73
N ALA A 196 -5.98 1.11 -3.18
CA ALA A 196 -6.26 2.50 -2.82
C ALA A 196 -5.03 3.37 -3.07
N GLY A 197 -5.25 4.65 -3.39
CA GLY A 197 -4.17 5.60 -3.62
C GLY A 197 -4.65 7.03 -3.43
N ASP A 198 -3.82 7.87 -2.83
CA ASP A 198 -4.16 9.26 -2.58
C ASP A 198 -4.01 10.11 -3.84
N VAL A 199 -4.98 11.01 -4.04
CA VAL A 199 -4.99 11.92 -5.17
C VAL A 199 -4.09 13.10 -4.82
N VAL A 200 -2.83 13.03 -5.27
CA VAL A 200 -1.84 14.09 -5.10
C VAL A 200 -1.80 14.96 -6.36
N GLY A 201 -1.75 16.28 -6.18
CA GLY A 201 -1.63 17.24 -7.27
C GLY A 201 -2.97 17.78 -7.80
N THR A 202 -2.90 19.03 -8.28
CA THR A 202 -4.09 19.80 -8.66
C THR A 202 -4.81 19.23 -9.88
N ASN A 203 -4.10 18.66 -10.86
CA ASN A 203 -4.74 18.09 -12.05
C ASN A 203 -5.49 16.79 -11.73
N ALA A 204 -4.86 15.88 -10.97
CA ALA A 204 -5.49 14.64 -10.53
C ALA A 204 -6.73 14.92 -9.67
N PHE A 205 -6.68 15.94 -8.80
CA PHE A 205 -7.86 16.40 -8.05
C PHE A 205 -8.99 16.85 -8.97
N LYS A 206 -8.68 17.65 -10.01
CA LYS A 206 -9.67 18.16 -10.98
C LYS A 206 -10.33 17.03 -11.78
N THR A 207 -9.55 16.12 -12.33
CA THR A 207 -10.05 15.03 -13.20
C THR A 207 -10.73 13.89 -12.43
N ASN A 208 -10.43 13.77 -11.13
CA ASN A 208 -11.05 12.80 -10.23
C ASN A 208 -12.22 13.36 -9.42
N SER A 209 -12.94 14.35 -9.97
CA SER A 209 -14.16 14.89 -9.37
C SER A 209 -13.96 15.52 -7.98
N GLY A 210 -12.74 15.94 -7.66
CA GLY A 210 -12.36 16.45 -6.34
C GLY A 210 -12.14 15.38 -5.28
N ALA A 211 -11.94 14.11 -5.66
CA ALA A 211 -11.60 13.05 -4.72
C ALA A 211 -10.23 13.28 -4.08
N SER A 212 -10.10 12.96 -2.79
CA SER A 212 -8.81 12.92 -2.08
C SER A 212 -8.11 11.57 -2.18
N THR A 213 -8.86 10.50 -2.43
CA THR A 213 -8.36 9.12 -2.52
C THR A 213 -9.15 8.38 -3.59
N LEU A 214 -8.47 7.66 -4.47
CA LEU A 214 -9.07 6.71 -5.39
C LEU A 214 -9.01 5.31 -4.83
N VAL A 215 -10.02 4.50 -5.13
CA VAL A 215 -10.07 3.10 -4.73
C VAL A 215 -10.46 2.23 -5.91
N LYS A 216 -9.83 1.06 -6.01
CA LYS A 216 -10.28 -0.03 -6.87
C LYS A 216 -11.03 -1.05 -6.03
N THR A 217 -12.23 -1.36 -6.49
CA THR A 217 -13.12 -2.29 -5.82
C THR A 217 -13.45 -3.48 -6.71
N ILE A 218 -13.58 -4.65 -6.11
CA ILE A 218 -14.22 -5.80 -6.75
C ILE A 218 -15.58 -6.06 -6.09
N PRO A 219 -16.61 -6.49 -6.85
CA PRO A 219 -17.88 -6.90 -6.27
C PRO A 219 -17.69 -8.01 -5.25
N ALA A 220 -18.37 -7.89 -4.12
CA ALA A 220 -18.40 -8.90 -3.08
C ALA A 220 -19.83 -9.36 -2.85
N THR A 221 -20.01 -10.66 -2.63
CA THR A 221 -21.30 -11.27 -2.35
C THR A 221 -21.29 -11.81 -0.94
N ALA A 222 -22.17 -11.26 -0.09
CA ALA A 222 -22.44 -11.79 1.22
C ALA A 222 -23.56 -12.82 1.16
N ALA A 223 -23.45 -13.88 1.95
CA ALA A 223 -24.50 -14.88 2.06
C ALA A 223 -24.48 -15.56 3.43
N THR A 224 -25.67 -15.99 3.87
CA THR A 224 -25.88 -16.66 5.17
C THR A 224 -26.12 -18.17 5.01
N SER A 225 -26.00 -18.72 3.80
CA SER A 225 -26.05 -20.17 3.56
C SER A 225 -25.69 -20.45 2.10
N VAL A 226 -24.41 -20.69 1.82
CA VAL A 226 -23.98 -21.21 0.52
C VAL A 226 -23.46 -22.62 0.72
N ARG A 227 -23.89 -23.54 -0.13
CA ARG A 227 -23.25 -24.86 -0.22
C ARG A 227 -21.87 -24.65 -0.81
N HIS A 228 -20.85 -24.57 0.04
CA HIS A 228 -19.48 -24.41 -0.43
C HIS A 228 -19.02 -25.71 -1.11
N LYS A 229 -18.24 -25.57 -2.19
CA LYS A 229 -17.80 -26.72 -2.99
C LYS A 229 -16.99 -27.72 -2.16
N GLN A 230 -16.28 -27.25 -1.13
CA GLN A 230 -15.42 -28.07 -0.28
C GLN A 230 -15.86 -28.18 1.18
N LEU A 231 -16.87 -27.42 1.62
CA LEU A 231 -17.33 -27.44 3.01
C LEU A 231 -18.85 -27.57 3.07
N ALA A 232 -19.33 -28.57 3.81
CA ALA A 232 -20.74 -28.79 4.07
C ALA A 232 -21.01 -28.81 5.58
N THR A 233 -21.80 -27.85 6.05
CA THR A 233 -22.18 -27.68 7.46
C THR A 233 -23.67 -27.92 7.69
N ASN A 234 -24.02 -28.25 8.93
CA ASN A 234 -25.42 -28.34 9.39
C ASN A 234 -26.02 -27.01 9.86
N ILE A 235 -25.17 -26.00 10.02
CA ILE A 235 -25.53 -24.62 10.36
C ILE A 235 -25.36 -23.68 9.17
N ALA A 236 -26.13 -22.59 9.18
CA ALA A 236 -25.98 -21.46 8.29
C ALA A 236 -24.70 -20.69 8.65
N VAL A 237 -23.74 -20.60 7.72
CA VAL A 237 -22.45 -19.94 7.94
C VAL A 237 -22.45 -18.58 7.25
N PRO A 238 -22.35 -17.46 8.00
CA PRO A 238 -22.09 -16.15 7.44
C PRO A 238 -20.81 -16.14 6.61
N SER A 239 -20.90 -15.67 5.38
CA SER A 239 -19.79 -15.66 4.44
C SER A 239 -19.81 -14.43 3.54
N ILE A 240 -18.63 -14.01 3.11
CA ILE A 240 -18.44 -13.00 2.08
C ILE A 240 -17.39 -13.48 1.09
N THR A 241 -17.72 -13.44 -0.21
CA THR A 241 -16.83 -13.84 -1.30
C THR A 241 -16.57 -12.65 -2.22
N ALA A 242 -15.31 -12.40 -2.53
CA ALA A 242 -14.89 -11.32 -3.44
C ALA A 242 -13.80 -11.87 -4.38
N GLY A 243 -14.14 -12.05 -5.65
CA GLY A 243 -13.25 -12.69 -6.62
C GLY A 243 -12.87 -14.12 -6.21
N ASN A 244 -11.56 -14.39 -6.14
CA ASN A 244 -11.04 -15.70 -5.74
C ASN A 244 -10.91 -15.90 -4.23
N SER A 245 -11.14 -14.85 -3.43
CA SER A 245 -10.97 -14.90 -1.98
C SER A 245 -12.33 -14.90 -1.25
N ALA A 246 -12.41 -15.54 -0.08
CA ALA A 246 -13.62 -15.56 0.73
C ALA A 246 -13.30 -15.65 2.23
N ILE A 247 -14.18 -15.10 3.05
CA ILE A 247 -14.17 -15.25 4.51
C ILE A 247 -15.43 -16.04 4.89
N TYR A 248 -15.27 -17.05 5.74
CA TYR A 248 -16.35 -17.82 6.36
C TYR A 248 -16.25 -17.70 7.87
N LEU A 249 -17.31 -17.22 8.51
CA LEU A 249 -17.37 -17.03 9.94
C LEU A 249 -18.08 -18.22 10.59
N LEU A 250 -17.32 -19.17 11.11
CA LEU A 250 -17.86 -20.32 11.83
C LEU A 250 -17.99 -20.00 13.33
N PRO A 251 -18.73 -20.78 14.12
CA PRO A 251 -18.90 -20.49 15.55
C PRO A 251 -17.59 -20.49 16.35
N ASP A 252 -16.61 -21.30 15.94
CA ASP A 252 -15.35 -21.50 16.67
C ASP A 252 -14.16 -20.74 16.05
N ARG A 253 -14.20 -20.47 14.73
CA ARG A 253 -13.07 -19.86 14.00
C ARG A 253 -13.52 -19.10 12.76
N VAL A 254 -12.60 -18.34 12.17
CA VAL A 254 -12.76 -17.69 10.87
C VAL A 254 -11.92 -18.40 9.82
N LEU A 255 -12.56 -18.98 8.80
CA LEU A 255 -11.86 -19.58 7.66
C LEU A 255 -11.67 -18.55 6.55
N ILE A 256 -10.45 -18.50 6.02
CA ILE A 256 -10.08 -17.65 4.90
C ILE A 256 -9.72 -18.56 3.73
N ARG A 257 -10.31 -18.29 2.58
CA ARG A 257 -10.02 -19.00 1.33
C ARG A 257 -9.42 -18.05 0.33
N GLU A 258 -8.40 -18.50 -0.39
CA GLU A 258 -7.84 -17.83 -1.55
C GLU A 258 -7.57 -18.84 -2.66
N GLY A 259 -8.32 -18.72 -3.77
CA GLY A 259 -8.30 -19.72 -4.83
C GLY A 259 -8.69 -21.10 -4.29
N LYS A 260 -7.73 -22.03 -4.29
CA LYS A 260 -7.87 -23.42 -3.78
C LYS A 260 -7.26 -23.64 -2.40
N ARG A 261 -6.73 -22.60 -1.75
CA ARG A 261 -6.09 -22.69 -0.43
C ARG A 261 -7.01 -22.15 0.66
N TYR A 262 -6.94 -22.77 1.82
CA TYR A 262 -7.66 -22.42 3.04
C TYR A 262 -6.67 -22.23 4.19
N SER A 263 -6.98 -21.29 5.07
CA SER A 263 -6.35 -21.03 6.37
C SER A 263 -7.42 -20.67 7.40
N ASP A 264 -7.07 -20.66 8.68
CA ASP A 264 -7.97 -20.28 9.77
C ASP A 264 -7.34 -19.24 10.70
N ILE A 265 -8.20 -18.41 11.30
CA ILE A 265 -7.83 -17.39 12.29
C ILE A 265 -8.86 -17.42 13.43
N ASP A 266 -8.38 -17.31 14.67
CA ASP A 266 -9.21 -17.17 15.85
C ASP A 266 -9.86 -15.79 15.94
N TYR A 267 -11.11 -15.73 16.42
CA TYR A 267 -11.83 -14.46 16.56
C TYR A 267 -11.09 -13.45 17.46
N GLN A 268 -10.36 -13.90 18.48
CA GLN A 268 -9.59 -13.03 19.36
C GLN A 268 -8.41 -12.34 18.66
N ALA A 269 -7.90 -12.94 17.59
CA ALA A 269 -6.83 -12.36 16.77
C ALA A 269 -7.37 -11.31 15.78
N LEU A 270 -8.69 -11.22 15.62
CA LEU A 270 -9.32 -10.21 14.75
C LEU A 270 -9.46 -8.87 15.46
N ARG A 271 -9.26 -7.82 14.68
CA ARG A 271 -9.61 -6.44 15.00
C ARG A 271 -10.52 -5.92 13.89
N THR A 272 -11.63 -5.31 14.28
CA THR A 272 -12.57 -4.73 13.34
C THR A 272 -12.64 -3.22 13.56
N PHE A 273 -12.74 -2.48 12.47
CA PHE A 273 -12.95 -1.03 12.49
C PHE A 273 -14.09 -0.71 11.54
N HIS A 274 -14.97 0.20 11.94
CA HIS A 274 -16.04 0.67 11.09
C HIS A 274 -15.99 2.19 10.95
N GLN A 275 -16.45 2.70 9.80
CA GLN A 275 -16.60 4.13 9.57
C GLN A 275 -17.65 4.38 8.47
N LYS A 276 -18.26 5.56 8.50
CA LYS A 276 -19.09 6.07 7.39
C LYS A 276 -18.19 6.88 6.46
N GLN A 277 -18.23 6.60 5.17
CA GLN A 277 -17.34 7.21 4.19
C GLN A 277 -18.15 7.87 3.06
N ARG A 278 -17.80 9.11 2.73
CA ARG A 278 -18.31 9.81 1.55
C ARG A 278 -17.65 9.22 0.30
N PHE A 279 -18.44 8.85 -0.69
CA PHE A 279 -17.99 8.19 -1.90
C PHE A 279 -18.61 8.83 -3.14
N ILE A 280 -17.78 9.20 -4.11
CA ILE A 280 -18.24 9.80 -5.37
C ILE A 280 -18.66 8.67 -6.30
N GLU A 281 -19.96 8.53 -6.53
CA GLU A 281 -20.51 7.43 -7.32
C GLU A 281 -20.60 7.83 -8.80
N ARG A 282 -19.81 7.16 -9.64
CA ARG A 282 -19.75 7.42 -11.09
C ARG A 282 -20.82 6.65 -11.87
N SER A 283 -21.32 5.56 -11.29
CA SER A 283 -22.35 4.71 -11.85
C SER A 283 -23.73 5.09 -11.32
N SER A 284 -24.78 4.36 -11.70
CA SER A 284 -26.09 4.53 -11.08
C SER A 284 -26.01 4.17 -9.59
N PRO A 285 -26.35 5.11 -8.68
CA PRO A 285 -26.19 4.88 -7.25
C PRO A 285 -27.15 3.79 -6.73
N PRO A 286 -26.76 3.04 -5.68
CA PRO A 286 -27.65 2.14 -4.98
C PRO A 286 -28.83 2.89 -4.37
N ARG A 287 -30.03 2.29 -4.39
CA ARG A 287 -31.26 2.88 -3.83
C ARG A 287 -31.29 2.89 -2.30
N ASP A 288 -30.49 2.04 -1.68
CA ASP A 288 -30.34 1.90 -0.23
C ASP A 288 -29.24 2.79 0.36
N ALA A 289 -28.55 3.57 -0.48
CA ALA A 289 -27.51 4.51 -0.06
C ALA A 289 -28.06 5.94 0.01
N ALA A 290 -27.67 6.68 1.04
CA ALA A 290 -28.03 8.09 1.18
C ALA A 290 -27.10 8.97 0.34
N GLN A 291 -27.66 9.77 -0.57
CA GLN A 291 -26.91 10.83 -1.23
C GLN A 291 -26.77 12.01 -0.26
N VAL A 292 -25.54 12.40 0.07
CA VAL A 292 -25.24 13.47 1.03
C VAL A 292 -24.75 14.75 0.38
N ASP A 293 -24.31 14.68 -0.88
CA ASP A 293 -23.82 15.83 -1.62
C ASP A 293 -23.73 15.53 -3.13
N THR A 294 -23.19 16.48 -3.90
CA THR A 294 -22.88 16.33 -5.32
C THR A 294 -21.54 16.97 -5.65
N THR A 295 -20.87 16.45 -6.68
CA THR A 295 -19.67 17.06 -7.26
C THR A 295 -19.79 17.06 -8.78
N TRP A 296 -18.88 17.75 -9.48
CA TRP A 296 -18.79 17.67 -10.93
C TRP A 296 -17.79 16.59 -11.34
N GLN A 297 -18.03 15.92 -12.47
CA GLN A 297 -17.12 14.91 -12.99
C GLN A 297 -15.71 15.46 -13.22
N ILE A 298 -15.62 16.73 -13.61
CA ILE A 298 -14.36 17.48 -13.68
C ILE A 298 -14.54 18.77 -12.88
N VAL A 299 -13.76 18.93 -11.82
CA VAL A 299 -13.81 20.13 -10.97
C VAL A 299 -12.69 21.10 -11.33
N ASN A 300 -12.84 22.37 -10.97
CA ASN A 300 -11.76 23.35 -10.96
C ASN A 300 -10.99 23.28 -9.62
N VAL A 301 -9.95 24.10 -9.44
CA VAL A 301 -9.13 24.11 -8.19
C VAL A 301 -9.98 24.38 -6.94
N LYS A 302 -11.11 25.07 -7.09
CA LYS A 302 -12.03 25.43 -6.00
C LYS A 302 -13.18 24.42 -5.82
N GLY A 303 -13.17 23.28 -6.53
CA GLY A 303 -14.21 22.25 -6.44
C GLY A 303 -15.49 22.53 -7.25
N GLY A 304 -15.57 23.66 -7.95
CA GLY A 304 -16.71 24.00 -8.84
C GLY A 304 -16.58 23.36 -10.23
N PRO A 305 -17.56 23.50 -11.13
CA PRO A 305 -17.49 22.92 -12.46
C PRO A 305 -16.34 23.53 -13.26
N ASP A 306 -15.51 22.67 -13.88
CA ASP A 306 -14.60 23.12 -14.92
C ASP A 306 -15.40 23.40 -16.21
N ARG A 307 -15.52 24.69 -16.54
CA ARG A 307 -16.32 25.19 -17.68
C ARG A 307 -15.66 24.97 -19.04
N ARG A 308 -14.42 24.47 -19.08
CA ARG A 308 -13.73 24.09 -20.33
C ARG A 308 -14.35 22.85 -20.98
N TYR A 309 -15.11 22.04 -20.21
CA TYR A 309 -15.71 20.79 -20.67
C TYR A 309 -17.21 20.95 -20.90
N LYS A 310 -17.64 20.83 -22.16
CA LYS A 310 -19.04 21.05 -22.58
C LYS A 310 -20.04 20.02 -22.02
N ASN A 311 -19.58 18.79 -21.70
CA ASN A 311 -20.40 17.68 -21.19
C ASN A 311 -19.99 17.24 -19.78
N ASN A 312 -19.68 18.19 -18.90
CA ASN A 312 -19.31 17.92 -17.51
C ASN A 312 -20.57 17.66 -16.68
N ARG A 313 -20.86 16.39 -16.36
CA ARG A 313 -22.05 16.02 -15.56
C ARG A 313 -21.78 16.08 -14.06
N MET A 314 -22.84 16.32 -13.28
CA MET A 314 -22.80 16.16 -11.83
C MET A 314 -22.81 14.68 -11.45
N LEU A 315 -22.02 14.33 -10.44
CA LEU A 315 -21.94 13.02 -9.82
C LEU A 315 -22.44 13.10 -8.38
N PRO A 316 -23.26 12.15 -7.93
CA PRO A 316 -23.70 12.10 -6.54
C PRO A 316 -22.56 11.67 -5.61
N ILE A 317 -22.49 12.29 -4.43
CA ILE A 317 -21.66 11.84 -3.31
C ILE A 317 -22.58 11.05 -2.38
N MET A 318 -22.36 9.74 -2.33
CA MET A 318 -23.11 8.79 -1.51
C MET A 318 -22.40 8.60 -0.17
N LEU A 319 -23.16 8.28 0.87
CA LEU A 319 -22.62 7.85 2.16
C LEU A 319 -22.67 6.33 2.23
N TYR A 320 -21.49 5.71 2.29
CA TYR A 320 -21.33 4.25 2.36
C TYR A 320 -20.76 3.83 3.72
N GLY A 321 -21.05 2.59 4.12
CA GLY A 321 -20.47 1.96 5.30
C GLY A 321 -19.15 1.29 4.92
N ARG A 322 -18.14 1.39 5.77
CA ARG A 322 -16.85 0.72 5.57
C ARG A 322 -16.53 -0.11 6.80
N LEU A 323 -16.25 -1.39 6.59
CA LEU A 323 -15.85 -2.36 7.60
C LEU A 323 -14.45 -2.89 7.25
N LEU A 324 -13.47 -2.62 8.11
CA LEU A 324 -12.13 -3.21 8.04
C LEU A 324 -12.06 -4.39 9.00
N ILE A 325 -11.61 -5.55 8.52
CA ILE A 325 -11.29 -6.73 9.32
C ILE A 325 -9.80 -7.01 9.17
N THR A 326 -9.05 -7.03 10.27
CA THR A 326 -7.60 -7.26 10.24
C THR A 326 -7.12 -8.19 11.36
N SER A 327 -5.95 -8.80 11.19
CA SER A 327 -5.27 -9.61 12.21
C SER A 327 -3.76 -9.33 12.22
N ALA A 328 -3.10 -9.61 13.35
CA ALA A 328 -1.64 -9.57 13.46
C ALA A 328 -0.94 -10.61 12.57
N SER A 329 -1.63 -11.72 12.26
CA SER A 329 -1.14 -12.74 11.32
C SER A 329 -1.16 -12.29 9.86
N GLY A 330 -1.75 -11.13 9.55
CA GLY A 330 -1.67 -10.49 8.23
C GLY A 330 -2.99 -10.40 7.47
N LEU A 331 -4.13 -10.85 8.03
CA LEU A 331 -5.42 -10.60 7.39
C LEU A 331 -5.65 -9.08 7.31
N TYR A 332 -6.05 -8.60 6.15
CA TYR A 332 -6.47 -7.22 5.97
C TYR A 332 -7.53 -7.14 4.85
N TRP A 333 -8.78 -6.93 5.25
CA TRP A 333 -9.96 -6.88 4.36
C TRP A 333 -10.76 -5.61 4.61
N ILE A 334 -10.85 -4.77 3.59
CA ILE A 334 -11.72 -3.59 3.60
C ILE A 334 -12.97 -3.89 2.79
N ILE A 335 -14.11 -3.90 3.46
CA ILE A 335 -15.44 -4.11 2.87
C ILE A 335 -16.16 -2.77 2.83
N GLN A 336 -16.64 -2.38 1.65
CA GLN A 336 -17.47 -1.20 1.43
C GLN A 336 -18.91 -1.66 1.16
N ILE A 337 -19.87 -1.01 1.80
CA ILE A 337 -21.28 -1.41 1.87
C ILE A 337 -22.14 -0.21 1.48
N SER A 338 -23.11 -0.41 0.57
CA SER A 338 -24.01 0.67 0.13
C SER A 338 -24.75 1.32 1.28
N ARG A 339 -25.15 0.55 2.30
CA ARG A 339 -25.79 1.03 3.53
C ARG A 339 -24.75 1.58 4.51
N ALA A 340 -24.87 2.86 4.85
CA ALA A 340 -23.96 3.54 5.77
C ALA A 340 -24.01 3.02 7.22
N ASP A 341 -25.13 2.46 7.62
CA ASP A 341 -25.42 1.93 8.96
C ASP A 341 -25.06 0.45 9.12
N ALA A 342 -24.72 -0.27 8.04
CA ALA A 342 -24.48 -1.70 8.07
C ALA A 342 -23.15 -2.12 8.73
N ALA A 343 -22.11 -1.27 8.69
CA ALA A 343 -20.76 -1.65 9.13
C ALA A 343 -20.60 -1.74 10.65
N GLU A 344 -21.27 -0.86 11.39
CA GLU A 344 -21.21 -0.77 12.86
C GLU A 344 -21.70 -2.04 13.59
N PRO A 345 -22.93 -2.54 13.35
CA PRO A 345 -23.43 -3.72 14.04
C PRO A 345 -22.60 -4.97 13.72
N LEU A 346 -22.05 -5.06 12.50
CA LEU A 346 -21.14 -6.14 12.09
C LEU A 346 -19.80 -6.09 12.84
N ALA A 347 -19.20 -4.91 12.96
CA ALA A 347 -17.96 -4.75 13.72
C ALA A 347 -18.14 -5.14 15.18
N GLN A 348 -19.22 -4.65 15.81
CA GLN A 348 -19.54 -4.91 17.22
C GLN A 348 -19.73 -6.41 17.49
N VAL A 349 -20.51 -7.12 16.68
CA VAL A 349 -20.78 -8.55 16.91
C VAL A 349 -19.54 -9.43 16.68
N ILE A 350 -18.68 -9.09 15.72
CA ILE A 350 -17.42 -9.82 15.50
C ILE A 350 -16.44 -9.58 16.66
N SER A 351 -16.34 -8.34 17.16
CA SER A 351 -15.51 -8.02 18.33
C SER A 351 -15.99 -8.65 19.63
N ALA A 352 -17.30 -8.87 19.75
CA ALA A 352 -17.92 -9.49 20.93
C ALA A 352 -17.84 -11.03 20.92
N ALA A 353 -17.03 -11.62 20.04
CA ALA A 353 -16.87 -13.07 19.97
C ALA A 353 -16.36 -13.66 21.30
N PRO A 354 -16.96 -14.76 21.79
CA PRO A 354 -16.56 -15.37 23.05
C PRO A 354 -15.13 -15.93 22.94
N ALA A 355 -14.39 -15.82 24.04
CA ALA A 355 -13.10 -16.47 24.18
C ALA A 355 -13.27 -18.00 24.12
N GLN A 356 -12.46 -18.66 23.29
CA GLN A 356 -12.37 -20.12 23.32
C GLN A 356 -11.45 -20.53 24.48
N PRO A 357 -11.84 -21.48 25.36
CA PRO A 357 -10.94 -22.01 26.37
C PRO A 357 -9.82 -22.81 25.70
N ASP A 358 -8.57 -22.61 26.14
CA ASP A 358 -7.43 -23.41 25.69
C ASP A 358 -7.70 -24.91 25.92
N GLU A 359 -7.50 -25.75 24.91
CA GLU A 359 -7.59 -27.22 25.00
C GLU A 359 -6.59 -27.86 25.99
N HIS A 360 -5.81 -27.07 26.75
CA HIS A 360 -4.78 -27.55 27.65
C HIS A 360 -5.26 -28.13 28.99
N THR A 361 -6.57 -28.16 29.28
CA THR A 361 -7.08 -28.79 30.52
C THR A 361 -8.37 -29.56 30.29
N GLY A 362 -8.27 -30.86 29.97
CA GLY A 362 -9.48 -31.67 29.75
C GLY A 362 -9.30 -33.17 29.53
N HIS A 363 -8.32 -33.84 30.13
CA HIS A 363 -8.40 -35.29 30.31
C HIS A 363 -9.22 -35.59 31.56
N ALA A 364 -10.54 -35.70 31.39
CA ALA A 364 -11.44 -36.21 32.41
C ALA A 364 -11.16 -37.72 32.62
N ALA A 365 -10.88 -38.07 33.87
CA ALA A 365 -10.62 -39.43 34.33
C ALA A 365 -11.79 -40.38 33.99
N ALA A 366 -11.46 -41.53 33.39
CA ALA A 366 -12.39 -42.64 33.23
C ALA A 366 -12.45 -43.49 34.51
N PRO A 367 -13.63 -44.02 34.88
CA PRO A 367 -13.86 -44.71 36.15
C PRO A 367 -13.29 -46.14 36.15
N ALA A 368 -12.87 -46.56 37.34
CA ALA A 368 -12.29 -47.87 37.64
C ALA A 368 -13.33 -49.01 37.69
N GLN A 369 -12.89 -50.22 37.29
CA GLN A 369 -13.26 -51.60 37.71
C GLN A 369 -13.13 -52.55 36.50
N ARG A 370 -12.61 -53.79 36.53
CA ARG A 370 -12.13 -54.72 37.58
C ARG A 370 -11.14 -55.74 36.94
N GLN A 371 -10.04 -55.98 37.68
CA GLN A 371 -9.09 -57.11 37.79
C GLN A 371 -9.31 -58.44 37.00
N ARG A 372 -8.32 -58.96 36.24
CA ARG A 372 -7.19 -59.95 36.53
C ARG A 372 -7.58 -61.42 36.23
N PRO A 373 -6.69 -62.43 36.04
CA PRO A 373 -5.20 -62.52 35.98
C PRO A 373 -4.70 -63.24 34.69
N THR A 374 -3.42 -63.49 34.35
CA THR A 374 -2.28 -64.07 35.09
C THR A 374 -1.04 -64.09 34.15
N GLN A 375 0.16 -63.89 34.72
CA GLN A 375 1.52 -64.43 34.41
C GLN A 375 1.89 -64.80 32.95
N SER A 376 3.07 -64.43 32.41
CA SER A 376 4.41 -64.80 32.91
C SER A 376 5.56 -63.94 32.31
N GLN A 377 6.58 -63.70 33.15
CA GLN A 377 7.95 -63.18 32.88
C GLN A 377 8.82 -64.20 32.10
N PRO A 378 10.06 -63.90 31.57
CA PRO A 378 11.16 -63.12 32.19
C PRO A 378 12.08 -62.27 31.25
N PRO A 379 13.15 -61.60 31.77
CA PRO A 379 13.81 -60.43 31.16
C PRO A 379 15.28 -60.64 30.73
N ALA A 380 15.81 -59.72 29.90
CA ALA A 380 17.21 -59.27 29.74
C ALA A 380 17.31 -58.51 28.39
N GLU A 381 18.09 -57.47 28.11
CA GLU A 381 19.21 -56.77 28.77
C GLU A 381 19.36 -55.40 28.04
N ARG A 382 19.81 -54.35 28.75
CA ARG A 382 20.16 -53.04 28.16
C ARG A 382 21.64 -53.01 27.76
N PRO A 383 21.99 -52.44 26.60
CA PRO A 383 23.30 -51.83 26.40
C PRO A 383 23.25 -50.31 26.65
N SER A 384 24.29 -49.85 27.33
CA SER A 384 24.61 -48.50 27.77
C SER A 384 24.90 -47.51 26.62
N ALA A 385 24.63 -46.24 26.90
CA ALA A 385 24.79 -45.10 26.00
C ALA A 385 26.27 -44.75 25.68
N PRO A 386 26.57 -44.22 24.48
CA PRO A 386 27.84 -43.56 24.21
C PRO A 386 27.79 -42.07 24.57
N GLN A 387 28.80 -41.63 25.33
CA GLN A 387 29.06 -40.25 25.70
C GLN A 387 29.36 -39.38 24.47
N ARG A 388 28.72 -38.21 24.39
CA ARG A 388 28.99 -37.16 23.39
C ARG A 388 30.33 -36.49 23.69
N VAL A 389 31.30 -36.68 22.80
CA VAL A 389 32.53 -35.89 22.76
C VAL A 389 32.21 -34.53 22.15
N SER A 390 32.42 -33.48 22.95
CA SER A 390 32.32 -32.07 22.56
C SER A 390 33.54 -31.69 21.71
N THR A 391 33.35 -31.51 20.41
CA THR A 391 34.34 -30.83 19.55
C THR A 391 33.97 -29.36 19.41
N ALA A 392 34.64 -28.52 20.19
CA ALA A 392 34.60 -27.08 20.04
C ALA A 392 35.16 -26.68 18.67
N ARG A 393 34.29 -26.17 17.80
CA ARG A 393 34.65 -25.62 16.50
C ARG A 393 35.22 -24.22 16.72
N ARG A 394 36.54 -24.05 16.58
CA ARG A 394 37.20 -22.73 16.52
C ARG A 394 36.64 -21.94 15.33
N PRO A 395 36.29 -20.65 15.50
CA PRO A 395 35.94 -19.80 14.36
C PRO A 395 37.21 -19.47 13.56
N THR A 396 37.24 -19.86 12.30
CA THR A 396 38.17 -19.32 11.30
C THR A 396 37.74 -17.88 11.00
N THR A 397 38.50 -16.90 11.46
CA THR A 397 38.35 -15.49 11.09
C THR A 397 38.74 -15.30 9.63
N THR A 398 37.75 -15.37 8.73
CA THR A 398 37.86 -14.77 7.40
C THR A 398 37.85 -13.26 7.62
N THR A 399 38.98 -12.57 7.45
CA THR A 399 39.03 -11.10 7.49
C THR A 399 38.12 -10.55 6.38
N SER A 400 36.99 -9.95 6.76
CA SER A 400 36.12 -9.16 5.89
C SER A 400 36.93 -8.03 5.22
N PHE A 401 36.66 -7.73 3.95
CA PHE A 401 37.30 -6.61 3.24
C PHE A 401 36.79 -5.24 3.75
N ILE A 402 35.63 -5.22 4.40
CA ILE A 402 35.11 -4.08 5.16
C ILE A 402 35.34 -4.32 6.65
N GLU A 403 36.19 -3.50 7.27
CA GLU A 403 36.37 -3.41 8.71
C GLU A 403 35.18 -2.66 9.33
N ARG A 404 34.51 -3.28 10.31
CA ARG A 404 33.33 -2.68 10.95
C ARG A 404 33.73 -1.59 11.94
N SER A 405 33.14 -0.41 11.77
CA SER A 405 33.17 0.69 12.72
C SER A 405 31.77 0.89 13.30
N LEU A 406 31.70 1.18 14.59
CA LEU A 406 30.45 1.46 15.29
C LEU A 406 30.26 2.97 15.42
N LEU A 407 29.01 3.41 15.25
CA LEU A 407 28.58 4.76 15.62
C LEU A 407 28.22 4.77 17.11
N THR A 408 29.01 5.49 17.91
CA THR A 408 28.97 5.45 19.38
C THR A 408 28.96 6.85 19.98
N ARG A 409 28.41 7.00 21.19
CA ARG A 409 28.51 8.20 22.02
C ARG A 409 29.78 8.20 22.89
N ALA A 410 30.49 7.08 22.98
CA ALA A 410 31.79 7.03 23.64
C ALA A 410 32.78 7.90 22.86
N THR A 411 33.43 8.83 23.55
CA THR A 411 34.38 9.75 22.92
C THR A 411 35.56 8.98 22.34
N THR A 412 35.76 9.10 21.03
CA THR A 412 36.97 8.63 20.32
C THR A 412 37.61 9.80 19.60
N LYS A 413 38.80 9.61 19.03
CA LYS A 413 39.44 10.62 18.17
C LYS A 413 38.77 10.81 16.80
N TYR A 414 37.74 10.03 16.48
CA TYR A 414 37.09 10.01 15.17
C TYR A 414 35.67 10.59 15.30
N LEU A 415 35.55 11.93 15.35
CA LEU A 415 34.25 12.58 15.41
C LEU A 415 33.49 12.33 14.10
N ALA A 416 32.29 11.76 14.16
CA ALA A 416 31.56 11.31 12.98
C ALA A 416 31.15 12.49 12.08
N ALA A 417 30.84 13.65 12.65
CA ALA A 417 30.51 14.87 11.91
C ALA A 417 31.68 15.41 11.04
N GLU A 418 32.92 15.04 11.36
CA GLU A 418 34.12 15.46 10.61
C GLU A 418 34.56 14.44 9.55
N GLN A 419 33.86 13.32 9.42
CA GLN A 419 34.23 12.26 8.47
C GLN A 419 33.57 12.48 7.11
N VAL A 420 34.16 11.85 6.10
CA VAL A 420 33.55 11.66 4.79
C VAL A 420 33.00 10.25 4.70
N PHE A 421 31.74 10.15 4.28
CA PHE A 421 31.00 8.91 4.15
C PHE A 421 30.67 8.63 2.69
N THR A 422 30.54 7.35 2.36
CA THR A 422 29.87 6.90 1.14
C THR A 422 28.68 6.04 1.53
N ALA A 423 27.46 6.55 1.37
CA ALA A 423 26.27 5.73 1.51
C ALA A 423 26.14 4.80 0.29
N VAL A 424 25.84 3.53 0.53
CA VAL A 424 25.76 2.47 -0.47
C VAL A 424 24.45 1.73 -0.32
N ASP A 425 23.80 1.51 -1.46
CA ASP A 425 22.66 0.60 -1.57
C ASP A 425 22.72 -0.14 -2.91
N LEU A 426 22.18 -1.36 -2.95
CA LEU A 426 22.26 -2.28 -4.08
C LEU A 426 20.90 -2.90 -4.34
N GLU A 427 20.50 -2.95 -5.61
CA GLU A 427 19.40 -3.82 -6.04
C GLU A 427 19.96 -5.11 -6.64
N THR A 428 19.33 -6.23 -6.34
CA THR A 428 19.86 -7.57 -6.64
C THR A 428 18.80 -8.50 -7.22
N THR A 429 19.22 -9.53 -7.94
CA THR A 429 18.31 -10.54 -8.53
C THR A 429 17.61 -11.42 -7.48
N GLY A 430 18.08 -11.40 -6.24
CA GLY A 430 17.59 -12.19 -5.10
C GLY A 430 18.37 -11.84 -3.83
N LEU A 431 18.28 -12.68 -2.79
CA LEU A 431 18.82 -12.37 -1.45
C LEU A 431 20.15 -13.07 -1.10
N TYR A 432 20.66 -13.95 -1.96
CA TYR A 432 21.81 -14.80 -1.66
C TYR A 432 23.03 -14.39 -2.49
N PRO A 433 24.04 -13.72 -1.90
CA PRO A 433 25.21 -13.23 -2.64
C PRO A 433 25.94 -14.30 -3.48
N SER A 434 25.96 -15.56 -3.02
CA SER A 434 26.60 -16.69 -3.71
C SER A 434 25.90 -17.08 -5.01
N ALA A 435 24.58 -16.93 -5.09
CA ALA A 435 23.76 -17.35 -6.23
C ALA A 435 23.29 -16.17 -7.08
N ASP A 436 22.95 -15.06 -6.45
CA ASP A 436 22.32 -13.87 -7.05
C ASP A 436 23.36 -12.85 -7.55
N ARG A 437 22.89 -11.84 -8.30
CA ARG A 437 23.71 -10.81 -8.94
C ARG A 437 23.19 -9.41 -8.62
N ILE A 438 24.09 -8.43 -8.70
CA ILE A 438 23.76 -7.00 -8.56
C ILE A 438 23.18 -6.50 -9.89
N VAL A 439 22.05 -5.80 -9.85
CA VAL A 439 21.37 -5.21 -11.02
C VAL A 439 21.35 -3.68 -11.00
N GLU A 440 21.56 -3.06 -9.84
CA GLU A 440 21.75 -1.61 -9.70
C GLU A 440 22.72 -1.32 -8.55
N ILE A 441 23.55 -0.29 -8.71
CA ILE A 441 24.44 0.23 -7.65
C ILE A 441 24.13 1.72 -7.48
N GLY A 442 23.93 2.16 -6.24
CA GLY A 442 23.77 3.57 -5.88
C GLY A 442 24.75 3.97 -4.78
N LEU A 443 25.51 5.03 -5.00
CA LEU A 443 26.52 5.56 -4.10
C LEU A 443 26.34 7.07 -3.94
N VAL A 444 26.37 7.55 -2.69
CA VAL A 444 26.33 8.98 -2.36
C VAL A 444 27.51 9.29 -1.46
N LYS A 445 28.45 10.11 -1.93
CA LYS A 445 29.59 10.58 -1.14
C LYS A 445 29.26 11.92 -0.50
N PHE A 446 29.40 12.02 0.81
CA PHE A 446 29.03 13.21 1.56
C PHE A 446 29.89 13.41 2.80
N ARG A 447 29.99 14.65 3.25
CA ARG A 447 30.64 15.00 4.53
C ARG A 447 29.62 14.96 5.66
N GLY A 448 30.06 14.66 6.88
CA GLY A 448 29.21 14.54 8.07
C GLY A 448 28.42 15.80 8.45
N ASP A 449 28.75 16.97 7.88
CA ASP A 449 27.97 18.21 8.00
C ASP A 449 26.75 18.27 7.06
N GLY A 450 26.70 17.38 6.07
CA GLY A 450 25.63 17.25 5.10
C GLY A 450 25.99 17.64 3.67
N GLU A 451 27.17 18.17 3.39
CA GLU A 451 27.60 18.50 2.02
C GLU A 451 27.68 17.23 1.16
N VAL A 452 26.96 17.19 0.03
CA VAL A 452 27.09 16.13 -0.98
C VAL A 452 28.30 16.46 -1.85
N LEU A 453 29.26 15.55 -1.92
CA LEU A 453 30.51 15.72 -2.65
C LEU A 453 30.44 15.11 -4.05
N ASP A 454 29.82 13.94 -4.18
CA ASP A 454 29.65 13.24 -5.45
C ASP A 454 28.54 12.19 -5.34
N GLU A 455 27.96 11.78 -6.48
CA GLU A 455 27.02 10.67 -6.58
C GLU A 455 27.39 9.78 -7.76
N PHE A 456 27.19 8.47 -7.58
CA PHE A 456 27.39 7.49 -8.63
C PHE A 456 26.23 6.50 -8.60
N ALA A 457 25.57 6.29 -9.74
CA ALA A 457 24.54 5.28 -9.86
C ALA A 457 24.49 4.70 -11.26
N THR A 458 24.32 3.39 -11.37
CA THR A 458 24.11 2.71 -12.65
C THR A 458 23.43 1.36 -12.47
N LEU A 459 22.59 1.01 -13.45
CA LEU A 459 22.17 -0.35 -13.71
C LEU A 459 23.38 -1.20 -14.12
N VAL A 460 23.26 -2.51 -13.89
CA VAL A 460 24.27 -3.51 -14.21
C VAL A 460 23.60 -4.64 -15.00
N ASN A 461 24.20 -5.04 -16.12
CA ASN A 461 23.64 -6.06 -17.01
C ASN A 461 23.75 -7.48 -16.42
N ASN A 462 22.84 -7.82 -15.50
CA ASN A 462 22.67 -9.13 -14.88
C ASN A 462 21.17 -9.54 -14.89
N PRO A 463 20.60 -9.96 -16.03
CA PRO A 463 19.19 -10.32 -16.11
C PRO A 463 18.86 -11.58 -15.29
N GLY A 464 17.58 -11.76 -14.98
CA GLY A 464 17.06 -12.93 -14.27
C GLY A 464 16.70 -12.68 -12.81
N SER A 465 16.28 -11.45 -12.45
CA SER A 465 15.71 -11.18 -11.14
C SER A 465 14.52 -12.10 -10.83
N SER A 466 14.47 -12.61 -9.60
CA SER A 466 13.32 -13.35 -9.09
C SER A 466 12.06 -12.47 -9.13
N PRO A 467 10.85 -13.07 -9.19
CA PRO A 467 9.61 -12.31 -9.16
C PRO A 467 9.50 -11.40 -7.94
N GLU A 468 9.98 -11.85 -6.77
CA GLU A 468 10.01 -11.08 -5.53
C GLU A 468 10.97 -9.88 -5.66
N ALA A 469 12.22 -10.11 -6.08
CA ALA A 469 13.20 -9.05 -6.28
C ALA A 469 12.66 -7.98 -7.24
N ARG A 470 12.11 -8.40 -8.38
CA ARG A 470 11.51 -7.51 -9.38
C ARG A 470 10.32 -6.73 -8.84
N MET A 471 9.49 -7.34 -8.00
CA MET A 471 8.38 -6.64 -7.34
C MET A 471 8.89 -5.54 -6.38
N HIS A 472 10.05 -5.75 -5.74
CA HIS A 472 10.68 -4.75 -4.89
C HIS A 472 11.32 -3.62 -5.70
N HIS A 473 12.31 -3.95 -6.53
CA HIS A 473 13.15 -2.95 -7.19
C HIS A 473 12.59 -2.45 -8.52
N GLN A 474 11.59 -3.12 -9.12
CA GLN A 474 10.93 -2.70 -10.38
C GLN A 474 11.90 -2.49 -11.57
N ILE A 475 12.91 -3.35 -11.71
CA ILE A 475 13.85 -3.33 -12.83
C ILE A 475 13.55 -4.58 -13.66
N ASP A 476 13.13 -4.39 -14.91
CA ASP A 476 12.91 -5.49 -15.85
C ASP A 476 14.20 -5.83 -16.61
N ASP A 477 14.29 -7.06 -17.11
CA ASP A 477 15.45 -7.51 -17.89
C ASP A 477 15.69 -6.63 -19.13
N THR A 478 14.64 -5.99 -19.65
CA THR A 478 14.72 -5.05 -20.78
C THR A 478 15.41 -3.74 -20.41
N ASP A 479 15.37 -3.33 -19.15
CA ASP A 479 16.03 -2.10 -18.67
C ASP A 479 17.54 -2.28 -18.57
N LEU A 480 18.00 -3.53 -18.43
CA LEU A 480 19.40 -3.91 -18.30
C LEU A 480 20.12 -3.98 -19.67
N ILE A 481 19.38 -3.92 -20.77
CA ILE A 481 19.94 -3.97 -22.12
C ILE A 481 20.83 -2.75 -22.36
N GLY A 482 22.11 -2.99 -22.64
CA GLY A 482 23.09 -1.93 -22.89
C GLY A 482 23.66 -1.27 -21.63
N ALA A 483 23.26 -1.73 -20.43
CA ALA A 483 23.91 -1.38 -19.18
C ALA A 483 25.34 -1.97 -19.10
N PRO A 484 26.26 -1.35 -18.36
CA PRO A 484 27.60 -1.88 -18.16
C PRO A 484 27.58 -3.25 -17.46
N THR A 485 28.60 -4.06 -17.72
CA THR A 485 28.84 -5.31 -17.00
C THR A 485 29.51 -5.04 -15.65
N ILE A 486 29.30 -5.94 -14.68
CA ILE A 486 29.74 -5.73 -13.28
C ILE A 486 31.26 -5.56 -13.14
N ASP A 487 32.06 -6.18 -14.01
CA ASP A 487 33.52 -6.07 -14.07
C ASP A 487 34.01 -4.67 -14.47
N HIS A 488 33.21 -3.89 -15.20
CA HIS A 488 33.47 -2.48 -15.46
C HIS A 488 33.00 -1.57 -14.32
N VAL A 489 31.93 -1.94 -13.62
CA VAL A 489 31.33 -1.10 -12.57
C VAL A 489 32.09 -1.19 -11.25
N LEU A 490 32.54 -2.38 -10.85
CA LEU A 490 33.18 -2.59 -9.54
C LEU A 490 34.47 -1.79 -9.33
N PRO A 491 35.42 -1.70 -10.29
CA PRO A 491 36.65 -0.93 -10.09
C PRO A 491 36.36 0.55 -9.81
N GLU A 492 35.42 1.15 -10.54
CA GLU A 492 35.02 2.53 -10.32
C GLU A 492 34.26 2.69 -9.00
N ALA A 493 33.32 1.80 -8.67
CA ALA A 493 32.60 1.83 -7.40
C ALA A 493 33.54 1.73 -6.19
N PHE A 494 34.57 0.87 -6.25
CA PHE A 494 35.58 0.76 -5.20
C PHE A 494 36.47 1.99 -5.10
N ALA A 495 36.87 2.59 -6.22
CA ALA A 495 37.58 3.87 -6.21
C ALA A 495 36.70 5.01 -5.67
N PHE A 496 35.39 4.97 -5.95
CA PHE A 496 34.43 5.92 -5.39
C PHE A 496 34.33 5.80 -3.87
N MET A 497 34.29 4.57 -3.32
CA MET A 497 34.23 4.31 -1.88
C MET A 497 35.56 4.53 -1.14
N ALA A 498 36.69 4.61 -1.86
CA ALA A 498 38.01 4.78 -1.26
C ALA A 498 38.11 6.06 -0.42
N ASP A 499 38.91 6.00 0.65
CA ASP A 499 39.16 7.09 1.60
C ASP A 499 37.89 7.64 2.30
N THR A 500 36.82 6.84 2.34
CA THR A 500 35.58 7.18 3.05
C THR A 500 35.15 6.07 4.00
N VAL A 501 34.24 6.39 4.92
CA VAL A 501 33.51 5.40 5.70
C VAL A 501 32.27 4.97 4.91
N VAL A 502 32.22 3.70 4.51
CA VAL A 502 31.07 3.12 3.83
C VAL A 502 29.90 3.03 4.81
N VAL A 503 28.71 3.44 4.40
CA VAL A 503 27.52 3.37 5.24
C VAL A 503 26.43 2.69 4.44
N ALA A 504 25.78 1.69 5.02
CA ALA A 504 24.63 1.05 4.40
C ALA A 504 23.57 0.76 5.46
N HIS A 505 22.32 0.59 5.02
CA HIS A 505 21.26 0.23 5.96
C HIS A 505 21.53 -1.14 6.59
N ASN A 506 21.90 -2.14 5.76
CA ASN A 506 22.21 -3.49 6.19
C ASN A 506 23.58 -3.94 5.66
N LEU A 507 24.67 -3.33 6.15
CA LEU A 507 26.04 -3.48 5.63
C LEU A 507 26.49 -4.92 5.28
N ASP A 508 26.03 -5.94 6.00
CA ASP A 508 26.36 -7.34 5.66
C ASP A 508 25.84 -7.77 4.29
N PHE A 509 24.65 -7.28 3.92
CA PHE A 509 24.03 -7.54 2.64
C PHE A 509 24.86 -6.94 1.52
N GLU A 510 25.13 -5.63 1.55
CA GLU A 510 25.87 -4.95 0.48
C GLU A 510 27.32 -5.45 0.42
N ALA A 511 27.99 -5.63 1.56
CA ALA A 511 29.34 -6.19 1.63
C ALA A 511 29.40 -7.60 1.05
N GLY A 512 28.42 -8.46 1.37
CA GLY A 512 28.36 -9.83 0.84
C GLY A 512 28.23 -9.87 -0.68
N PHE A 513 27.36 -9.03 -1.25
CA PHE A 513 27.18 -8.92 -2.70
C PHE A 513 28.41 -8.35 -3.41
N LEU A 514 29.02 -7.29 -2.88
CA LEU A 514 30.24 -6.70 -3.43
C LEU A 514 31.41 -7.70 -3.40
N ALA A 515 31.61 -8.41 -2.28
CA ALA A 515 32.65 -9.43 -2.15
C ALA A 515 32.45 -10.56 -3.18
N SER A 516 31.24 -11.08 -3.29
CA SER A 516 30.94 -12.18 -4.20
C SER A 516 31.03 -11.75 -5.67
N ALA A 517 30.59 -10.53 -6.00
CA ALA A 517 30.74 -9.97 -7.33
C ALA A 517 32.21 -9.76 -7.70
N ALA A 518 33.04 -9.22 -6.79
CA ALA A 518 34.46 -9.05 -7.02
C ALA A 518 35.18 -10.39 -7.22
N GLN A 519 34.89 -11.38 -6.37
CA GLN A 519 35.45 -12.73 -6.48
C GLN A 519 35.10 -13.40 -7.82
N ARG A 520 33.83 -13.31 -8.27
CA ARG A 520 33.39 -13.88 -9.55
C ARG A 520 34.07 -13.27 -10.77
N ASN A 521 34.46 -12.00 -10.67
CA ASN A 521 35.02 -11.24 -11.79
C ASN A 521 36.52 -10.97 -11.63
N SER A 522 37.19 -11.62 -10.67
CA SER A 522 38.62 -11.44 -10.39
C SER A 522 39.01 -9.96 -10.13
N VAL A 523 38.10 -9.18 -9.55
CA VAL A 523 38.35 -7.79 -9.13
C VAL A 523 38.96 -7.82 -7.73
N THR A 524 40.04 -7.06 -7.53
CA THR A 524 40.70 -6.98 -6.22
C THR A 524 39.82 -6.20 -5.24
N LEU A 525 39.55 -6.79 -4.08
CA LEU A 525 38.80 -6.12 -3.01
C LEU A 525 39.68 -5.09 -2.29
N PRO A 526 39.24 -3.83 -2.15
CA PRO A 526 39.93 -2.87 -1.30
C PRO A 526 39.73 -3.20 0.19
N ARG A 527 40.50 -2.56 1.06
CA ARG A 527 40.19 -2.51 2.49
C ARG A 527 39.41 -1.23 2.79
N LEU A 528 38.21 -1.36 3.34
CA LEU A 528 37.31 -0.25 3.63
C LEU A 528 36.90 -0.28 5.09
N THR A 529 36.45 0.87 5.62
CA THR A 529 35.77 0.95 6.92
C THR A 529 34.26 1.10 6.69
N GLY A 530 33.43 0.38 7.43
CA GLY A 530 31.98 0.38 7.22
C GLY A 530 31.14 0.53 8.49
N VAL A 531 30.03 1.25 8.40
CA VAL A 531 29.01 1.43 9.45
C VAL A 531 27.67 0.86 8.98
N CYS A 532 27.03 0.05 9.82
CA CYS A 532 25.69 -0.47 9.59
C CYS A 532 24.64 0.41 10.28
N MET A 533 23.78 1.09 9.51
CA MET A 533 22.79 2.01 10.09
C MET A 533 21.68 1.29 10.84
N LEU A 534 21.29 0.08 10.44
CA LEU A 534 20.34 -0.73 11.19
C LEU A 534 20.86 -1.04 12.60
N GLN A 535 22.13 -1.44 12.71
CA GLN A 535 22.79 -1.67 13.99
C GLN A 535 22.93 -0.38 14.80
N ALA A 536 23.39 0.70 14.16
CA ALA A 536 23.52 2.01 14.82
C ALA A 536 22.18 2.47 15.39
N ALA A 537 21.11 2.41 14.61
CA ALA A 537 19.77 2.81 15.04
C ALA A 537 19.27 1.97 16.22
N ARG A 538 19.42 0.63 16.19
CA ARG A 538 18.99 -0.25 17.29
C ARG A 538 19.73 0.00 18.60
N ARG A 539 21.03 0.31 18.53
CA ARG A 539 21.87 0.59 19.69
C ARG A 539 21.62 1.96 20.31
N GLN A 540 21.30 2.95 19.47
CA GLN A 540 21.19 4.35 19.87
C GLN A 540 19.75 4.78 20.18
N LEU A 541 18.76 4.18 19.51
CA LEU A 541 17.35 4.57 19.54
C LEU A 541 16.48 3.47 20.13
N ASP A 542 15.37 3.89 20.75
CA ASP A 542 14.28 3.06 21.25
C ASP A 542 13.04 3.29 20.39
N GLY A 543 12.58 2.25 19.71
CA GLY A 543 11.47 2.33 18.78
C GLY A 543 10.98 0.96 18.33
N ARG A 544 9.85 0.95 17.63
CA ARG A 544 9.16 -0.29 17.19
C ARG A 544 9.62 -0.81 15.83
N ALA A 545 10.17 0.06 14.99
CA ALA A 545 10.58 -0.28 13.63
C ALA A 545 11.88 0.45 13.28
N TYR A 546 12.82 -0.30 12.70
CA TYR A 546 14.13 0.21 12.29
C TYR A 546 14.38 -0.02 10.79
N SER A 547 13.33 -0.25 9.99
CA SER A 547 13.50 -0.27 8.53
C SER A 547 13.95 1.10 8.04
N LEU A 548 14.71 1.15 6.95
CA LEU A 548 15.20 2.40 6.36
C LEU A 548 14.07 3.41 6.19
N MET A 549 12.92 2.98 5.69
CA MET A 549 11.74 3.82 5.49
C MET A 549 11.17 4.41 6.78
N SER A 550 11.14 3.62 7.86
CA SER A 550 10.67 4.09 9.16
C SER A 550 11.62 5.13 9.75
N LEU A 551 12.93 4.89 9.62
CA LEU A 551 13.97 5.81 10.07
C LEU A 551 13.99 7.09 9.22
N TYR A 552 13.86 6.97 7.90
CA TYR A 552 13.81 8.11 6.98
C TYR A 552 12.60 9.01 7.30
N LYS A 553 11.40 8.42 7.46
CA LYS A 553 10.22 9.16 7.90
C LYS A 553 10.43 9.87 9.23
N SER A 554 11.12 9.22 10.16
CA SER A 554 11.46 9.82 11.45
C SER A 554 12.48 10.95 11.32
N ALA A 555 13.41 10.85 10.38
CA ALA A 555 14.43 11.85 10.10
C ALA A 555 13.88 13.09 9.39
N THR A 556 13.01 12.91 8.39
CA THR A 556 12.58 13.97 7.47
C THR A 556 11.13 14.42 7.67
N GLY A 557 10.31 13.63 8.36
CA GLY A 557 8.87 13.83 8.46
C GLY A 557 8.08 13.36 7.23
N HIS A 558 8.76 12.93 6.17
CA HIS A 558 8.16 12.55 4.89
C HIS A 558 8.48 11.09 4.55
N TRP A 559 7.62 10.44 3.79
CA TRP A 559 7.97 9.14 3.20
C TRP A 559 8.87 9.38 1.99
N ALA A 560 9.90 8.55 1.80
CA ALA A 560 10.74 8.67 0.62
C ALA A 560 9.94 8.33 -0.65
N GLU A 561 10.13 9.16 -1.68
CA GLU A 561 9.38 9.09 -2.95
C GLU A 561 10.00 8.08 -3.93
N ASN A 562 11.31 7.83 -3.80
CA ASN A 562 12.11 6.95 -4.67
C ASN A 562 12.55 5.65 -3.96
N ASN A 563 11.66 5.06 -3.15
CA ASN A 563 11.95 3.82 -2.42
C ASN A 563 12.26 2.68 -3.39
N HIS A 564 13.23 1.84 -3.03
CA HIS A 564 13.66 0.69 -3.86
C HIS A 564 14.27 1.12 -5.20
N THR A 565 14.96 2.26 -5.16
CA THR A 565 15.99 2.64 -6.14
C THR A 565 17.31 2.71 -5.39
N ALA A 566 18.38 2.14 -5.94
CA ALA A 566 19.64 2.09 -5.21
C ALA A 566 20.16 3.50 -4.85
N LEU A 567 20.06 4.47 -5.76
CA LEU A 567 20.46 5.85 -5.46
C LEU A 567 19.53 6.53 -4.45
N GLY A 568 18.21 6.31 -4.55
CA GLY A 568 17.24 6.86 -3.61
C GLY A 568 17.43 6.34 -2.20
N ASP A 569 17.67 5.03 -2.05
CA ASP A 569 17.89 4.40 -0.74
C ASP A 569 19.27 4.79 -0.16
N ALA A 570 20.31 4.94 -0.98
CA ALA A 570 21.58 5.52 -0.55
C ALA A 570 21.44 6.98 -0.05
N ARG A 571 20.65 7.81 -0.74
CA ARG A 571 20.30 9.17 -0.24
C ARG A 571 19.51 9.12 1.06
N ALA A 572 18.60 8.15 1.21
CA ALA A 572 17.84 7.96 2.46
C ALA A 572 18.76 7.55 3.62
N VAL A 573 19.74 6.67 3.39
CA VAL A 573 20.77 6.30 4.37
C VAL A 573 21.55 7.53 4.83
N ARG A 574 21.97 8.39 3.89
CA ARG A 574 22.61 9.69 4.21
C ARG A 574 21.71 10.54 5.11
N GLU A 575 20.45 10.75 4.76
CA GLU A 575 19.53 11.58 5.57
C GLU A 575 19.32 11.03 6.98
N VAL A 576 19.19 9.71 7.12
CA VAL A 576 19.07 9.08 8.44
C VAL A 576 20.34 9.27 9.27
N LEU A 577 21.53 9.09 8.69
CA LEU A 577 22.78 9.33 9.39
C LEU A 577 22.91 10.79 9.84
N LEU A 578 22.68 11.75 8.93
CA LEU A 578 22.77 13.16 9.25
C LEU A 578 21.76 13.58 10.33
N TRP A 579 20.55 13.03 10.30
CA TRP A 579 19.58 13.23 11.37
C TRP A 579 20.08 12.69 12.70
N MET A 580 20.68 11.48 12.72
CA MET A 580 21.27 10.94 13.95
C MET A 580 22.42 11.82 14.46
N LEU A 581 23.31 12.30 13.58
CA LEU A 581 24.42 13.20 13.95
C LEU A 581 23.92 14.52 14.54
N ARG A 582 22.84 15.10 13.99
CA ARG A 582 22.27 16.38 14.44
C ARG A 582 21.46 16.27 15.72
N THR A 583 20.78 15.14 15.95
CA THR A 583 19.78 15.01 17.04
C THR A 583 20.25 14.18 18.22
N ALA A 584 21.43 13.56 18.13
CA ALA A 584 21.99 12.78 19.23
C ALA A 584 22.13 13.62 20.51
N PRO A 585 21.81 13.07 21.70
CA PRO A 585 21.99 13.76 22.98
C PRO A 585 23.43 14.17 23.27
N GLN A 586 24.39 13.50 22.62
CA GLN A 586 25.82 13.77 22.70
C GLN A 586 26.44 13.53 21.31
N PRO A 587 27.56 14.20 20.96
CA PRO A 587 28.23 13.99 19.69
C PRO A 587 28.55 12.51 19.43
N LEU A 588 28.28 12.06 18.21
CA LEU A 588 28.57 10.68 17.79
C LEU A 588 29.98 10.58 17.22
N HIS A 589 30.67 9.51 17.58
CA HIS A 589 32.01 9.15 17.18
C HIS A 589 32.02 7.79 16.48
N LEU A 590 33.08 7.54 15.72
CA LEU A 590 33.38 6.22 15.13
C LEU A 590 34.40 5.47 15.99
N THR A 591 34.34 4.15 16.03
CA THR A 591 35.35 3.34 16.73
C THR A 591 36.66 3.20 15.95
N SER A 592 36.59 3.27 14.62
CA SER A 592 37.73 3.26 13.71
C SER A 592 37.56 4.31 12.60
N ALA A 593 38.69 4.86 12.14
CA ALA A 593 38.74 5.82 11.02
C ALA A 593 38.51 5.12 9.67
N ALA A 594 38.27 5.93 8.62
CA ALA A 594 38.41 5.46 7.26
C ALA A 594 39.82 4.91 7.00
N ILE A 595 39.91 3.74 6.38
CA ILE A 595 41.18 3.18 5.92
C ILE A 595 41.56 3.92 4.64
N ALA A 596 42.71 4.61 4.68
CA ALA A 596 43.27 5.22 3.48
C ALA A 596 43.64 4.14 2.47
N ALA A 597 43.17 4.28 1.24
CA ALA A 597 43.55 3.38 0.16
C ALA A 597 45.04 3.60 -0.18
N PRO A 598 45.84 2.53 -0.36
CA PRO A 598 47.19 2.70 -0.88
C PRO A 598 47.12 3.34 -2.28
N VAL A 599 47.80 4.48 -2.45
CA VAL A 599 47.90 5.18 -3.74
C VAL A 599 48.76 4.34 -4.67
N SER A 600 48.15 3.42 -5.43
CA SER A 600 48.88 2.67 -6.45
C SER A 600 47.96 2.13 -7.53
N GLY A 601 47.98 2.79 -8.68
CA GLY A 601 47.34 2.37 -9.92
C GLY A 601 46.83 3.57 -10.74
N PRO A 602 46.73 3.47 -12.08
CA PRO A 602 45.97 4.44 -12.87
C PRO A 602 44.51 4.47 -12.39
N ALA A 603 43.89 5.66 -12.38
CA ALA A 603 42.48 5.79 -12.04
C ALA A 603 41.64 4.85 -12.93
N PRO A 604 40.63 4.15 -12.37
CA PRO A 604 39.79 3.28 -13.16
C PRO A 604 39.12 4.09 -14.28
N GLN A 605 38.97 3.46 -15.44
CA GLN A 605 38.25 4.09 -16.54
C GLN A 605 36.79 4.30 -16.11
N PRO A 606 36.21 5.50 -16.34
CA PRO A 606 34.81 5.75 -16.04
C PRO A 606 33.92 4.76 -16.79
N CYS A 607 33.07 4.03 -16.08
CA CYS A 607 32.08 3.15 -16.67
C CYS A 607 30.96 3.99 -17.30
N ALA A 608 30.28 3.39 -18.27
CA ALA A 608 29.07 3.97 -18.84
C ALA A 608 27.97 3.99 -17.78
N ILE A 609 27.34 5.14 -17.56
CA ILE A 609 26.17 5.24 -16.68
C ILE A 609 24.93 4.78 -17.45
N SER A 610 24.18 3.84 -16.87
CA SER A 610 22.86 3.45 -17.35
C SER A 610 21.85 3.62 -16.22
N CYS A 611 21.17 4.77 -16.16
CA CYS A 611 20.16 4.99 -15.13
C CYS A 611 18.88 4.23 -15.45
N ARG A 612 18.19 3.79 -14.39
CA ARG A 612 16.89 3.14 -14.50
C ARG A 612 15.82 4.07 -15.09
N PRO A 613 14.75 3.53 -15.70
CA PRO A 613 13.58 4.34 -15.98
C PRO A 613 12.93 4.78 -14.67
N VAL A 614 12.50 6.04 -14.62
CA VAL A 614 11.66 6.56 -13.55
C VAL A 614 10.28 6.88 -14.11
N PRO A 615 9.19 6.43 -13.47
CA PRO A 615 7.86 6.82 -13.86
C PRO A 615 7.72 8.35 -13.81
N MET A 616 7.38 8.96 -14.94
CA MET A 616 7.10 10.40 -15.00
C MET A 616 5.77 10.69 -14.29
N THR A 617 5.81 11.17 -13.06
CA THR A 617 4.61 11.72 -12.40
C THR A 617 4.37 13.14 -12.90
N GLY A 618 3.34 13.35 -13.72
CA GLY A 618 2.89 14.70 -14.10
C GLY A 618 3.68 15.43 -15.18
N ALA A 619 4.38 14.70 -16.08
CA ALA A 619 5.14 15.27 -17.20
C ALA A 619 6.34 16.15 -16.83
N SER A 620 6.90 16.00 -15.62
CA SER A 620 8.07 16.77 -15.19
C SER A 620 9.36 15.99 -15.45
N VAL A 621 10.25 16.54 -16.28
CA VAL A 621 11.62 16.04 -16.49
C VAL A 621 12.49 16.30 -15.26
N ALA A 622 12.10 17.21 -14.36
CA ALA A 622 12.80 17.43 -13.09
C ALA A 622 12.91 16.14 -12.26
N ALA A 623 11.82 15.37 -12.17
CA ALA A 623 11.80 14.09 -11.46
C ALA A 623 12.77 13.06 -12.07
N LEU A 624 12.96 13.12 -13.40
CA LEU A 624 13.99 12.34 -14.05
C LEU A 624 15.38 12.84 -13.67
N LEU A 625 15.64 14.15 -13.75
CA LEU A 625 16.96 14.69 -13.39
C LEU A 625 17.36 14.33 -11.97
N GLU A 626 16.40 14.30 -11.05
CA GLU A 626 16.63 13.88 -9.66
C GLU A 626 17.00 12.39 -9.55
N SER A 627 16.54 11.52 -10.45
CA SER A 627 16.92 10.10 -10.43
C SER A 627 18.29 9.80 -11.00
N PHE A 628 18.89 10.74 -11.72
CA PHE A 628 20.26 10.65 -12.17
C PHE A 628 21.23 11.05 -11.05
N PRO A 629 22.44 10.46 -11.02
CA PRO A 629 23.47 10.89 -10.08
C PRO A 629 23.85 12.35 -10.35
N GLN A 630 23.85 13.17 -9.31
CA GLN A 630 24.36 14.54 -9.32
C GLN A 630 25.85 14.49 -9.03
N SER A 631 26.67 14.64 -10.06
CA SER A 631 28.12 14.45 -9.97
C SER A 631 28.87 15.62 -10.59
N PRO A 632 29.87 16.20 -9.90
CA PRO A 632 30.78 17.17 -10.49
C PRO A 632 31.74 16.54 -11.51
N THR A 633 31.88 15.21 -11.50
CA THR A 633 32.75 14.46 -12.42
C THR A 633 32.04 14.27 -13.76
N PRO A 634 32.49 14.92 -14.85
CA PRO A 634 31.81 14.85 -16.14
C PRO A 634 31.96 13.46 -16.76
N ARG A 635 30.88 12.98 -17.40
CA ARG A 635 30.90 11.78 -18.26
C ARG A 635 30.97 12.19 -19.72
N SER A 636 31.71 11.44 -20.53
CA SER A 636 31.80 11.69 -21.97
C SER A 636 30.47 11.49 -22.70
N GLY A 637 29.66 10.54 -22.23
CA GLY A 637 28.39 10.17 -22.86
C GLY A 637 28.53 9.63 -24.29
N ASP A 638 27.40 9.49 -24.99
CA ASP A 638 27.34 9.21 -26.43
C ASP A 638 27.05 10.52 -27.20
N PRO A 639 28.00 11.07 -27.99
CA PRO A 639 27.81 12.34 -28.69
C PRO A 639 26.59 12.38 -29.62
N ALA A 640 26.25 11.26 -30.26
CA ALA A 640 25.12 11.20 -31.18
C ALA A 640 23.78 11.21 -30.42
N GLU A 641 23.72 10.54 -29.27
CA GLU A 641 22.53 10.55 -28.41
C GLU A 641 22.34 11.90 -27.70
N ILE A 642 23.44 12.57 -27.32
CA ILE A 642 23.43 13.92 -26.75
C ILE A 642 22.83 14.92 -27.74
N GLU A 643 23.24 14.87 -29.01
CA GLU A 643 22.70 15.79 -30.02
C GLU A 643 21.23 15.50 -30.34
N ARG A 644 20.84 14.21 -30.38
CA ARG A 644 19.42 13.82 -30.47
C ARG A 644 18.61 14.36 -29.30
N TYR A 645 19.16 14.29 -28.09
CA TYR A 645 18.50 14.83 -26.89
C TYR A 645 18.34 16.35 -26.97
N ARG A 646 19.41 17.07 -27.33
CA ARG A 646 19.39 18.53 -27.51
C ARG A 646 18.34 18.97 -28.52
N THR A 647 18.27 18.27 -29.66
CA THR A 647 17.28 18.55 -30.72
C THR A 647 15.87 18.30 -30.23
N LEU A 648 15.61 17.14 -29.59
CA LEU A 648 14.30 16.80 -29.05
C LEU A 648 13.85 17.82 -28.01
N LEU A 649 14.75 18.19 -27.07
CA LEU A 649 14.48 19.19 -26.05
C LEU A 649 14.11 20.55 -26.65
N GLY A 650 14.83 20.98 -27.69
CA GLY A 650 14.53 22.23 -28.40
C GLY A 650 13.14 22.25 -29.05
N GLU A 651 12.67 21.14 -29.59
CA GLU A 651 11.30 21.02 -30.12
C GLU A 651 10.25 20.98 -29.01
N CYS A 652 10.50 20.25 -27.91
CA CYS A 652 9.55 20.13 -26.80
C CYS A 652 9.30 21.46 -26.07
N ILE A 653 10.30 22.35 -25.97
CA ILE A 653 10.11 23.65 -25.30
C ILE A 653 9.52 24.73 -26.23
N LYS A 654 9.24 24.40 -27.49
CA LYS A 654 8.94 25.39 -28.54
C LYS A 654 7.66 26.16 -28.31
N ASP A 655 6.65 25.51 -27.75
CA ASP A 655 5.32 26.09 -27.46
C ASP A 655 5.17 26.56 -26.00
N GLY A 656 6.25 26.49 -25.22
CA GLY A 656 6.29 26.96 -23.83
C GLY A 656 5.66 25.99 -22.81
N ARG A 657 5.32 24.75 -23.20
CA ARG A 657 4.69 23.77 -22.31
C ARG A 657 5.23 22.37 -22.58
N LEU A 658 5.32 21.53 -21.56
CA LEU A 658 5.75 20.15 -21.75
C LEU A 658 4.57 19.18 -21.66
N THR A 659 4.29 18.44 -22.73
CA THR A 659 3.28 17.38 -22.69
C THR A 659 3.81 16.09 -22.04
N PRO A 660 2.95 15.23 -21.48
CA PRO A 660 3.38 13.93 -20.94
C PRO A 660 4.13 13.05 -21.94
N GLU A 661 3.71 13.07 -23.20
CA GLU A 661 4.35 12.35 -24.29
C GLU A 661 5.76 12.87 -24.56
N GLU A 662 5.94 14.19 -24.60
CA GLU A 662 7.25 14.84 -24.76
C GLU A 662 8.17 14.57 -23.57
N ALA A 663 7.68 14.69 -22.34
CA ALA A 663 8.43 14.37 -21.14
C ALA A 663 8.90 12.90 -21.13
N THR A 664 8.04 11.98 -21.59
CA THR A 664 8.37 10.56 -21.73
C THR A 664 9.44 10.32 -22.81
N ALA A 665 9.32 11.00 -23.95
CA ALA A 665 10.30 10.93 -25.04
C ALA A 665 11.66 11.48 -24.60
N LEU A 666 11.68 12.65 -23.93
CA LEU A 666 12.87 13.23 -23.33
C LEU A 666 13.50 12.28 -22.33
N SER A 667 12.70 11.67 -21.45
CA SER A 667 13.23 10.74 -20.45
C SER A 667 13.87 9.50 -21.06
N SER A 668 13.23 8.94 -22.07
CA SER A 668 13.77 7.78 -22.80
C SER A 668 15.07 8.14 -23.51
N GLN A 669 15.15 9.33 -24.08
CA GLN A 669 16.32 9.82 -24.81
C GLN A 669 17.47 10.22 -23.86
N ALA A 670 17.19 10.86 -22.73
CA ALA A 670 18.17 11.25 -21.72
C ALA A 670 19.00 10.04 -21.22
N ARG A 671 18.35 8.89 -20.99
CA ARG A 671 19.03 7.65 -20.57
C ARG A 671 20.06 7.15 -21.60
N ARG A 672 19.83 7.40 -22.88
CA ARG A 672 20.75 7.00 -23.96
C ARG A 672 21.99 7.90 -24.04
N THR A 673 21.91 9.13 -23.51
CA THR A 673 23.05 10.05 -23.49
C THR A 673 24.19 9.57 -22.59
N ARG A 674 23.87 8.76 -21.55
CA ARG A 674 24.81 8.29 -20.51
C ARG A 674 25.49 9.44 -19.73
N LEU A 675 24.87 10.62 -19.75
CA LEU A 675 25.29 11.77 -18.96
C LEU A 675 24.78 11.67 -17.53
N ASN A 676 25.41 12.39 -16.61
CA ASN A 676 24.92 12.56 -15.25
C ASN A 676 23.85 13.67 -15.18
N GLY A 677 23.16 13.80 -14.03
CA GLY A 677 22.06 14.76 -13.88
C GLY A 677 22.51 16.22 -13.99
N THR A 678 23.71 16.54 -13.51
CA THR A 678 24.31 17.89 -13.59
C THR A 678 24.58 18.30 -15.04
N GLN A 679 25.08 17.38 -15.87
CA GLN A 679 25.31 17.59 -17.29
C GLN A 679 23.99 17.73 -18.08
N LEU A 680 22.98 16.89 -17.79
CA LEU A 680 21.66 17.01 -18.41
C LEU A 680 20.99 18.35 -18.07
N ARG A 681 21.05 18.78 -16.80
CA ARG A 681 20.55 20.10 -16.38
C ARG A 681 21.28 21.24 -17.07
N SER A 682 22.59 21.10 -17.29
CA SER A 682 23.37 22.08 -18.06
C SER A 682 22.91 22.15 -19.51
N LEU A 683 22.62 21.01 -20.16
CA LEU A 683 22.01 20.98 -21.50
C LEU A 683 20.64 21.66 -21.52
N HIS A 684 19.82 21.49 -20.48
CA HIS A 684 18.54 22.18 -20.38
C HIS A 684 18.72 23.69 -20.32
N TYR A 685 19.64 24.18 -19.49
CA TYR A 685 19.98 25.60 -19.42
C TYR A 685 20.48 26.14 -20.77
N GLU A 686 21.33 25.39 -21.47
CA GLU A 686 21.85 25.78 -22.79
C GLU A 686 20.73 25.88 -23.84
N VAL A 687 19.84 24.88 -23.90
CA VAL A 687 18.72 24.87 -24.85
C VAL A 687 17.71 25.95 -24.50
N TRP A 688 17.40 26.14 -23.22
CA TRP A 688 16.59 27.25 -22.73
C TRP A 688 17.18 28.60 -23.15
N ARG A 689 18.48 28.82 -22.91
CA ARG A 689 19.19 30.04 -23.31
C ARG A 689 19.26 30.20 -24.83
N SER A 690 19.41 29.14 -25.60
CA SER A 690 19.37 29.27 -27.07
C SER A 690 17.99 29.72 -27.54
N LYS A 691 16.93 29.18 -26.95
CA LYS A 691 15.55 29.44 -27.34
C LYS A 691 15.04 30.79 -26.88
N TYR A 692 15.32 31.14 -25.64
CA TYR A 692 14.80 32.32 -24.96
C TYR A 692 15.89 33.36 -24.68
N GLY A 693 17.16 33.16 -25.06
CA GLY A 693 18.31 33.98 -24.62
C GLY A 693 18.40 35.40 -25.15
N ALA A 694 17.71 35.72 -26.24
CA ALA A 694 17.47 37.12 -26.61
C ALA A 694 16.46 37.80 -25.67
N ASP A 695 15.65 37.01 -24.96
CA ASP A 695 14.60 37.40 -24.01
C ASP A 695 14.91 37.01 -22.55
N SER A 696 16.03 36.33 -22.25
CA SER A 696 16.34 35.76 -20.92
C SER A 696 16.89 36.79 -19.93
N HIS A 697 17.07 38.03 -20.39
CA HIS A 697 17.30 39.21 -19.56
C HIS A 697 16.07 40.12 -19.50
N ARG A 698 14.88 39.63 -19.90
CA ARG A 698 13.65 40.34 -19.57
C ARG A 698 13.55 40.42 -18.06
N ASP A 699 13.32 41.64 -17.58
CA ASP A 699 12.73 41.85 -16.28
C ASP A 699 11.46 40.97 -16.19
N TRP A 700 11.52 39.87 -15.43
CA TRP A 700 10.41 38.93 -15.32
C TRP A 700 9.11 39.63 -14.91
N THR A 701 9.23 40.77 -14.20
CA THR A 701 8.09 41.60 -13.78
C THR A 701 7.38 42.32 -14.94
N SER A 702 8.04 42.47 -16.10
CA SER A 702 7.48 43.13 -17.28
C SER A 702 6.61 42.21 -18.15
N LEU A 703 6.67 40.89 -17.94
CA LEU A 703 5.81 39.92 -18.62
C LEU A 703 4.39 39.96 -18.06
N ASP A 704 3.39 39.64 -18.89
CA ASP A 704 2.03 39.47 -18.40
C ASP A 704 1.94 38.31 -17.38
N PRO A 705 1.00 38.36 -16.42
CA PRO A 705 0.94 37.37 -15.34
C PRO A 705 0.76 35.92 -15.80
N ASN A 706 0.08 35.68 -16.93
CA ASN A 706 -0.15 34.33 -17.43
C ASN A 706 1.12 33.76 -18.06
N HIS A 707 1.76 34.55 -18.93
CA HIS A 707 3.01 34.14 -19.58
C HIS A 707 4.14 33.93 -18.57
N ARG A 708 4.27 34.79 -17.56
CA ARG A 708 5.24 34.59 -16.47
C ARG A 708 5.03 33.27 -15.75
N ARG A 709 3.77 32.92 -15.48
CA ARG A 709 3.41 31.66 -14.83
C ARG A 709 3.65 30.44 -15.73
N GLU A 710 3.47 30.57 -17.04
CA GLU A 710 3.83 29.53 -18.00
C GLU A 710 5.35 29.29 -18.05
N MET A 711 6.16 30.35 -18.06
CA MET A 711 7.62 30.23 -18.00
C MET A 711 8.10 29.61 -16.69
N TRP A 712 7.47 29.98 -15.57
CA TRP A 712 7.72 29.35 -14.27
C TRP A 712 7.44 27.84 -14.29
N LEU A 713 6.27 27.44 -14.81
CA LEU A 713 5.89 26.04 -14.93
C LEU A 713 6.86 25.27 -15.82
N LEU A 714 7.24 25.82 -16.97
CA LEU A 714 8.18 25.16 -17.87
C LEU A 714 9.58 25.03 -17.25
N ALA A 715 10.07 26.07 -16.56
CA ALA A 715 11.36 25.99 -15.86
C ALA A 715 11.33 24.92 -14.76
N ASP A 716 10.23 24.84 -13.99
CA ASP A 716 10.00 23.82 -12.98
C ASP A 716 9.94 22.41 -13.60
N GLU A 717 9.15 22.22 -14.67
CA GLU A 717 9.02 20.95 -15.40
C GLU A 717 10.35 20.47 -16.01
N LEU A 718 11.22 21.39 -16.43
CA LEU A 718 12.56 21.08 -16.94
C LEU A 718 13.61 20.86 -15.83
N GLY A 719 13.25 21.06 -14.56
CA GLY A 719 14.17 20.96 -13.42
C GLY A 719 15.21 22.08 -13.37
N LEU A 720 14.89 23.26 -13.89
CA LEU A 720 15.71 24.46 -13.81
C LEU A 720 15.35 25.26 -12.56
N GLN A 721 15.63 24.70 -11.37
CA GLN A 721 15.10 25.24 -10.11
C GLN A 721 15.58 26.66 -9.77
N ASP A 722 16.82 27.03 -10.11
CA ASP A 722 17.30 28.40 -9.86
C ASP A 722 16.49 29.40 -10.69
N LEU A 723 16.27 29.07 -11.97
CA LEU A 723 15.45 29.88 -12.88
C LEU A 723 13.98 29.92 -12.44
N ALA A 724 13.41 28.79 -12.05
CA ALA A 724 12.04 28.74 -11.52
C ALA A 724 11.91 29.60 -10.25
N SER A 725 12.94 29.63 -9.39
CA SER A 725 12.98 30.46 -8.19
C SER A 725 13.04 31.96 -8.54
N GLU A 726 13.88 32.35 -9.51
CA GLU A 726 13.95 33.73 -10.02
C GLU A 726 12.60 34.22 -10.58
N ILE A 727 11.95 33.40 -11.42
CA ILE A 727 10.63 33.73 -12.00
C ILE A 727 9.56 33.77 -10.89
N GLY A 728 9.64 32.85 -9.93
CA GLY A 728 8.75 32.80 -8.76
C GLY A 728 8.81 34.08 -7.93
N ALA A 729 10.02 34.57 -7.62
CA ALA A 729 10.20 35.84 -6.92
C ALA A 729 9.58 37.02 -7.69
N ALA A 730 9.69 37.04 -9.01
CA ALA A 730 9.04 38.06 -9.83
C ALA A 730 7.51 37.94 -9.85
N ILE A 731 6.95 36.72 -9.80
CA ILE A 731 5.49 36.52 -9.60
C ILE A 731 5.06 37.14 -8.28
N GLU A 732 5.77 36.86 -7.19
CA GLU A 732 5.45 37.40 -5.86
C GLU A 732 5.52 38.92 -5.84
N GLN A 733 6.53 39.53 -6.46
CA GLN A 733 6.68 40.99 -6.55
C GLN A 733 5.53 41.70 -7.28
N CYS A 734 4.94 41.08 -8.31
CA CYS A 734 3.78 41.66 -8.99
C CYS A 734 2.42 41.17 -8.46
N THR A 735 2.42 40.28 -7.46
CA THR A 735 1.17 39.84 -6.85
C THR A 735 0.67 40.96 -5.95
N GLU A 736 -0.53 41.47 -6.22
CA GLU A 736 -1.17 42.43 -5.31
C GLU A 736 -1.24 41.86 -3.89
N SER A 737 -1.12 42.73 -2.90
CA SER A 737 -1.23 42.31 -1.50
C SER A 737 -2.52 41.50 -1.31
N PRO A 738 -2.44 40.33 -0.64
CA PRO A 738 -3.62 39.51 -0.43
C PRO A 738 -4.69 40.36 0.26
N PRO A 739 -5.97 40.25 -0.14
CA PRO A 739 -7.03 41.00 0.50
C PRO A 739 -7.02 40.67 2.00
N PRO A 740 -7.39 41.64 2.86
CA PRO A 740 -7.32 41.45 4.30
C PRO A 740 -8.09 40.19 4.72
N PRO A 741 -7.66 39.47 5.77
CA PRO A 741 -8.25 38.18 6.17
C PRO A 741 -9.77 38.20 6.36
N GLN A 742 -10.35 39.37 6.61
CA GLN A 742 -11.79 39.61 6.76
C GLN A 742 -12.59 39.56 5.45
N ALA A 743 -11.94 39.78 4.29
CA ALA A 743 -12.56 39.79 2.97
C ALA A 743 -13.10 38.42 2.49
N ARG A 744 -12.94 37.38 3.30
CA ARG A 744 -13.48 36.03 3.05
C ARG A 744 -14.80 35.75 3.78
N TYR A 745 -15.17 36.56 4.77
CA TYR A 745 -16.25 36.24 5.71
C TYR A 745 -17.63 36.26 5.06
N LEU A 746 -17.90 37.25 4.22
CA LEU A 746 -19.18 37.41 3.54
C LEU A 746 -19.12 36.99 2.05
N ARG A 747 -18.14 36.16 1.68
CA ARG A 747 -17.97 35.72 0.29
C ARG A 747 -19.21 34.99 -0.21
N GLY A 748 -19.87 35.55 -1.21
CA GLY A 748 -21.12 35.01 -1.78
C GLY A 748 -22.40 35.69 -1.28
N VAL A 749 -22.30 36.55 -0.27
CA VAL A 749 -23.39 37.46 0.11
C VAL A 749 -23.49 38.57 -0.94
N ARG A 750 -24.72 38.86 -1.38
CA ARG A 750 -25.01 39.93 -2.33
C ARG A 750 -25.99 40.90 -1.70
N VAL A 751 -25.65 42.19 -1.62
CA VAL A 751 -26.51 43.22 -1.01
C VAL A 751 -26.83 44.30 -2.04
N GLY A 752 -28.07 44.76 -2.07
CA GLY A 752 -28.48 45.93 -2.85
C GLY A 752 -28.39 47.19 -1.99
N ILE A 753 -27.85 48.27 -2.54
CA ILE A 753 -27.79 49.57 -1.86
C ILE A 753 -28.35 50.61 -2.84
N LEU A 754 -29.58 51.06 -2.59
CA LEU A 754 -30.35 51.98 -3.43
C LEU A 754 -30.48 53.32 -2.69
N GLY A 755 -29.42 54.12 -2.75
CA GLY A 755 -29.34 55.41 -2.08
C GLY A 755 -27.93 55.98 -2.13
N HIS A 756 -27.81 57.27 -1.83
CA HIS A 756 -26.57 58.01 -1.76
C HIS A 756 -26.51 58.79 -0.44
N GLY A 757 -25.32 58.98 0.09
CA GLY A 757 -25.08 59.67 1.36
C GLY A 757 -24.15 58.87 2.28
N PRO A 758 -23.65 59.50 3.36
CA PRO A 758 -22.59 58.95 4.20
C PRO A 758 -22.90 57.53 4.73
N GLU A 759 -24.14 57.32 5.19
CA GLU A 759 -24.58 56.02 5.73
C GLU A 759 -24.60 54.90 4.67
N PHE A 760 -24.94 55.23 3.43
CA PHE A 760 -24.95 54.27 2.32
C PHE A 760 -23.52 53.95 1.83
N ASP A 761 -22.62 54.92 1.91
CA ASP A 761 -21.22 54.76 1.52
C ASP A 761 -20.44 53.94 2.55
N GLU A 762 -20.67 54.17 3.84
CA GLU A 762 -20.13 53.32 4.91
C GLU A 762 -20.59 51.86 4.79
N LEU A 763 -21.86 51.64 4.49
CA LEU A 763 -22.40 50.29 4.24
C LEU A 763 -21.73 49.61 3.04
N ARG A 764 -21.46 50.38 1.99
CA ARG A 764 -20.80 49.87 0.77
C ARG A 764 -19.37 49.42 1.09
N VAL A 765 -18.59 50.29 1.73
CA VAL A 765 -17.20 50.01 2.12
C VAL A 765 -17.15 48.81 3.07
N CYS A 766 -17.97 48.80 4.12
CA CYS A 766 -17.98 47.72 5.10
C CYS A 766 -18.35 46.36 4.48
N ALA A 767 -19.33 46.34 3.57
CA ALA A 767 -19.74 45.12 2.88
C ALA A 767 -18.62 44.59 1.96
N GLU A 768 -18.00 45.47 1.18
CA GLU A 768 -16.92 45.12 0.26
C GLU A 768 -15.66 44.65 1.01
N ASP A 769 -15.27 45.33 2.09
CA ASP A 769 -14.12 44.98 2.92
C ASP A 769 -14.22 43.57 3.54
N HIS A 770 -15.44 43.11 3.80
CA HIS A 770 -15.72 41.77 4.36
C HIS A 770 -16.10 40.74 3.28
N GLY A 771 -16.01 41.10 2.00
CA GLY A 771 -16.15 40.19 0.87
C GLY A 771 -17.57 40.00 0.33
N ALA A 772 -18.54 40.80 0.79
CA ALA A 772 -19.86 40.85 0.18
C ALA A 772 -19.81 41.63 -1.14
N SER A 773 -20.66 41.25 -2.09
CA SER A 773 -20.74 41.96 -3.38
C SER A 773 -21.95 42.88 -3.46
N ILE A 774 -21.74 44.07 -4.01
CA ILE A 774 -22.82 45.03 -4.24
C ILE A 774 -23.56 44.68 -5.53
N ALA A 775 -24.86 44.48 -5.41
CA ALA A 775 -25.68 44.04 -6.53
C ALA A 775 -25.94 45.20 -7.50
N LYS A 776 -25.34 45.13 -8.69
CA LYS A 776 -25.64 46.04 -9.82
C LYS A 776 -27.10 45.90 -10.31
N ASN A 777 -27.65 44.68 -10.24
CA ASN A 777 -29.04 44.37 -10.57
C ASN A 777 -29.68 43.60 -9.41
N ILE A 778 -30.92 43.93 -9.07
CA ILE A 778 -31.68 43.26 -8.01
C ILE A 778 -32.31 41.97 -8.55
N THR A 779 -31.79 40.83 -8.10
CA THR A 779 -32.24 39.48 -8.48
C THR A 779 -32.53 38.67 -7.22
N LYS A 780 -33.25 37.53 -7.34
CA LYS A 780 -33.58 36.62 -6.21
C LYS A 780 -32.42 36.14 -5.32
N THR A 781 -31.18 36.39 -5.71
CA THR A 781 -29.96 36.03 -4.97
C THR A 781 -29.46 37.15 -4.05
N VAL A 782 -30.06 38.33 -4.11
CA VAL A 782 -29.72 39.47 -3.26
C VAL A 782 -30.36 39.24 -1.89
N ALA A 783 -29.56 39.28 -0.84
CA ALA A 783 -29.96 38.95 0.52
C ALA A 783 -30.90 40.02 1.12
N TRP A 784 -30.59 41.29 0.88
CA TRP A 784 -31.46 42.43 1.20
C TRP A 784 -31.11 43.63 0.32
N VAL A 785 -32.03 44.60 0.28
CA VAL A 785 -31.86 45.89 -0.38
C VAL A 785 -31.94 47.00 0.66
N THR A 786 -31.01 47.94 0.62
CA THR A 786 -31.00 49.10 1.52
C THR A 786 -31.61 50.29 0.81
N THR A 787 -32.64 50.91 1.40
CA THR A 787 -33.33 52.09 0.85
C THR A 787 -34.05 52.88 1.95
N THR A 788 -34.20 54.18 1.76
CA THR A 788 -35.05 55.05 2.60
C THR A 788 -36.44 55.25 2.00
N THR A 789 -36.67 54.81 0.75
CA THR A 789 -37.92 54.99 0.01
C THR A 789 -38.48 53.64 -0.48
N PRO A 790 -38.92 52.74 0.43
CA PRO A 790 -39.33 51.38 0.07
C PRO A 790 -40.57 51.33 -0.85
N SER A 791 -41.36 52.40 -0.90
CA SER A 791 -42.53 52.54 -1.77
C SER A 791 -42.21 53.10 -3.16
N ALA A 792 -40.95 53.42 -3.46
CA ALA A 792 -40.55 53.94 -4.76
C ALA A 792 -40.92 52.96 -5.90
N ASP A 793 -41.34 53.52 -7.02
CA ASP A 793 -41.76 52.74 -8.20
C ASP A 793 -40.73 52.81 -9.33
N ASP A 794 -39.45 52.65 -8.99
CA ASP A 794 -38.39 52.43 -9.97
C ASP A 794 -38.17 50.92 -10.23
N ALA A 795 -37.39 50.61 -11.25
CA ALA A 795 -37.14 49.23 -11.64
C ALA A 795 -36.47 48.38 -10.53
N PRO A 796 -35.45 48.88 -9.80
CA PRO A 796 -34.86 48.16 -8.66
C PRO A 796 -35.84 47.84 -7.52
N HIS A 797 -36.68 48.78 -7.10
CA HIS A 797 -37.65 48.59 -6.01
C HIS A 797 -38.81 47.67 -6.42
N ARG A 798 -39.25 47.71 -7.70
CA ARG A 798 -40.17 46.70 -8.24
C ARG A 798 -39.55 45.30 -8.22
N ALA A 799 -38.30 45.17 -8.66
CA ALA A 799 -37.60 43.88 -8.68
C ALA A 799 -37.43 43.30 -7.25
N ALA A 800 -37.12 44.15 -6.27
CA ALA A 800 -37.06 43.75 -4.86
C ALA A 800 -38.40 43.18 -4.37
N ARG A 801 -39.52 43.86 -4.66
CA ARG A 801 -40.88 43.41 -4.30
C ARG A 801 -41.26 42.11 -5.00
N THR A 802 -41.04 42.01 -6.32
CA THR A 802 -41.32 40.81 -7.12
C THR A 802 -40.57 39.59 -6.60
N HIS A 803 -39.32 39.76 -6.17
CA HIS A 803 -38.50 38.70 -5.61
C HIS A 803 -38.64 38.53 -4.10
N GLN A 804 -39.52 39.31 -3.46
CA GLN A 804 -39.74 39.30 -2.00
C GLN A 804 -38.45 39.50 -1.19
N ILE A 805 -37.53 40.33 -1.72
CA ILE A 805 -36.26 40.63 -1.06
C ILE A 805 -36.51 41.68 0.03
N PRO A 806 -36.03 41.47 1.26
CA PRO A 806 -36.19 42.44 2.35
C PRO A 806 -35.61 43.81 1.98
N MET A 807 -36.41 44.87 2.15
CA MET A 807 -35.97 46.25 2.01
C MET A 807 -35.76 46.86 3.40
N LEU A 808 -34.53 47.25 3.70
CA LEU A 808 -34.09 47.71 5.02
C LEU A 808 -33.67 49.18 4.96
N THR A 809 -33.86 49.89 6.07
CA THR A 809 -33.24 51.21 6.26
C THR A 809 -31.72 51.04 6.42
N PRO A 810 -30.91 52.09 6.16
CA PRO A 810 -29.45 52.02 6.35
C PRO A 810 -29.03 51.50 7.73
N ALA A 811 -29.65 52.00 8.80
CA ALA A 811 -29.37 51.55 10.17
C ALA A 811 -29.62 50.04 10.37
N LEU A 812 -30.74 49.52 9.86
CA LEU A 812 -31.08 48.10 9.99
C LEU A 812 -30.21 47.21 9.08
N ALA A 813 -29.85 47.71 7.89
CA ALA A 813 -28.91 47.05 7.00
C ALA A 813 -27.51 46.93 7.64
N ARG A 814 -27.08 47.94 8.39
CA ARG A 814 -25.79 47.91 9.10
C ARG A 814 -25.79 46.85 10.20
N GLN A 815 -26.83 46.83 11.02
CA GLN A 815 -26.97 45.82 12.06
C GLN A 815 -26.95 44.39 11.47
N ARG A 816 -27.65 44.16 10.36
CA ARG A 816 -27.65 42.87 9.67
C ARG A 816 -26.29 42.48 9.12
N LEU A 817 -25.53 43.45 8.62
CA LEU A 817 -24.17 43.23 8.15
C LEU A 817 -23.24 42.84 9.32
N ASP A 818 -23.31 43.56 10.44
CA ASP A 818 -22.49 43.29 11.64
C ASP A 818 -22.83 41.94 12.28
N GLU A 819 -24.10 41.52 12.27
CA GLU A 819 -24.50 40.16 12.68
C GLU A 819 -23.89 39.09 11.76
N ALA A 820 -23.96 39.27 10.44
CA ALA A 820 -23.41 38.33 9.48
C ALA A 820 -21.87 38.20 9.59
N ILE A 821 -21.17 39.31 9.89
CA ILE A 821 -19.72 39.31 10.12
C ILE A 821 -19.38 38.49 11.38
N ARG A 822 -20.04 38.77 12.51
CA ARG A 822 -19.80 38.05 13.78
C ARG A 822 -20.06 36.55 13.65
N ASP A 823 -21.13 36.15 12.97
CA ASP A 823 -21.45 34.74 12.72
C ASP A 823 -20.38 34.06 11.87
N ALA A 824 -19.86 34.75 10.86
CA ALA A 824 -18.79 34.23 9.99
C ALA A 824 -17.46 34.11 10.74
N GLU A 825 -17.13 35.07 11.60
CA GLU A 825 -15.95 35.04 12.46
C GLU A 825 -16.00 33.89 13.48
N ALA A 826 -17.14 33.69 14.14
CA ALA A 826 -17.35 32.60 15.09
C ALA A 826 -17.15 31.23 14.42
N LYS A 827 -17.77 31.01 13.25
CA LYS A 827 -17.60 29.78 12.45
C LYS A 827 -16.16 29.57 11.99
N ALA A 828 -15.46 30.65 11.62
CA ALA A 828 -14.05 30.58 11.24
C ALA A 828 -13.17 30.17 12.43
N SER A 829 -13.44 30.70 13.62
CA SER A 829 -12.73 30.35 14.86
C SER A 829 -12.95 28.89 15.26
N GLU A 830 -14.20 28.41 15.22
CA GLU A 830 -14.52 26.99 15.47
C GLU A 830 -13.81 26.05 14.49
N ARG A 831 -13.82 26.41 13.19
CA ARG A 831 -13.12 25.64 12.16
C ARG A 831 -11.61 25.61 12.41
N GLN A 832 -11.02 26.72 12.84
CA GLN A 832 -9.60 26.77 13.17
C GLN A 832 -9.27 25.88 14.37
N ARG A 833 -10.07 25.95 15.45
CA ARG A 833 -9.91 25.05 16.61
C ARG A 833 -10.00 23.57 16.22
N ALA A 834 -10.95 23.20 15.37
CA ALA A 834 -11.09 21.83 14.90
C ALA A 834 -9.89 21.37 14.05
N LEU A 835 -9.30 22.26 13.23
CA LEU A 835 -8.08 21.96 12.48
C LEU A 835 -6.87 21.81 13.40
N ASP A 836 -6.75 22.66 14.42
CA ASP A 836 -5.67 22.62 15.40
C ASP A 836 -5.77 21.35 16.26
N GLU A 837 -6.97 20.96 16.71
CA GLU A 837 -7.22 19.69 17.40
C GLU A 837 -6.88 18.49 16.52
N TRP A 838 -7.29 18.51 15.25
CA TRP A 838 -6.95 17.45 14.30
C TRP A 838 -5.45 17.36 14.04
N ALA A 839 -4.77 18.50 13.93
CA ALA A 839 -3.31 18.57 13.80
C ALA A 839 -2.59 18.04 15.04
N ALA A 840 -3.05 18.41 16.24
CA ALA A 840 -2.51 17.90 17.50
C ALA A 840 -2.69 16.38 17.64
N GLN A 841 -3.86 15.84 17.27
CA GLN A 841 -4.10 14.38 17.28
C GLN A 841 -3.21 13.65 16.26
N ARG A 842 -2.97 14.25 15.09
CA ARG A 842 -2.06 13.69 14.08
C ARG A 842 -0.62 13.68 14.60
N GLN A 843 -0.18 14.78 15.19
CA GLN A 843 1.16 14.93 15.76
C GLN A 843 1.38 13.92 16.91
N ALA A 844 0.42 13.77 17.82
CA ALA A 844 0.49 12.79 18.91
C ALA A 844 0.54 11.34 18.41
N ARG A 845 -0.19 11.02 17.32
CA ARG A 845 -0.11 9.71 16.66
C ARG A 845 1.25 9.47 16.00
N GLU A 846 1.82 10.48 15.36
CA GLU A 846 3.13 10.38 14.71
C GLU A 846 4.27 10.27 15.73
N GLU A 847 4.17 11.01 16.84
CA GLU A 847 5.15 11.00 17.93
C GLU A 847 5.27 9.62 18.59
N TYR A 848 4.16 8.89 18.72
CA TYR A 848 4.14 7.50 19.19
C TYR A 848 4.94 6.52 18.30
N TRP A 849 5.11 6.82 17.01
CA TRP A 849 5.82 5.96 16.06
C TRP A 849 7.28 6.35 15.81
N ARG A 850 7.72 7.53 16.26
CA ARG A 850 9.11 7.98 16.09
C ARG A 850 10.02 7.30 17.12
N PRO A 851 11.18 6.76 16.71
CA PRO A 851 12.17 6.28 17.66
C PRO A 851 12.64 7.43 18.55
N ALA A 852 12.72 7.20 19.86
CA ALA A 852 13.30 8.13 20.82
C ALA A 852 14.76 7.76 21.09
N TRP A 853 15.60 8.71 21.50
CA TRP A 853 16.97 8.40 21.90
C TRP A 853 16.98 7.59 23.20
N ARG A 854 17.77 6.51 23.23
CA ARG A 854 18.00 5.77 24.49
C ARG A 854 18.80 6.64 25.46
N PRO A 855 18.52 6.58 26.77
CA PRO A 855 19.35 7.25 27.79
C PRO A 855 20.83 6.83 27.71
N HIS A 856 21.07 5.53 27.48
CA HIS A 856 22.39 4.94 27.33
C HIS A 856 22.48 4.15 26.02
N GLU A 857 23.64 4.17 25.37
CA GLU A 857 23.85 3.34 24.19
C GLU A 857 24.00 1.88 24.63
N LEU A 858 23.49 0.96 23.82
CA LEU A 858 23.68 -0.46 24.07
C LEU A 858 25.09 -0.88 23.62
N ASP A 859 25.73 -1.75 24.40
CA ASP A 859 27.01 -2.39 24.09
C ASP A 859 26.86 -3.57 23.12
N TYR A 860 25.65 -4.14 23.03
CA TYR A 860 25.26 -5.19 22.06
C TYR A 860 24.20 -4.69 21.05
N ASP A 861 24.07 -5.41 19.93
CA ASP A 861 22.94 -5.21 18.99
C ASP A 861 21.74 -6.05 19.44
N PRO A 862 20.59 -5.44 19.79
CA PRO A 862 19.42 -6.16 20.30
C PRO A 862 18.63 -6.95 19.23
N ASP A 863 19.22 -7.29 18.08
CA ASP A 863 18.55 -8.10 17.04
C ASP A 863 18.01 -9.41 17.65
N PRO A 864 16.70 -9.71 17.52
CA PRO A 864 16.11 -10.95 18.04
C PRO A 864 16.73 -12.23 17.45
N ARG A 865 17.47 -12.14 16.33
CA ARG A 865 18.21 -13.29 15.76
C ARG A 865 19.49 -13.64 16.52
N HIS A 866 19.94 -12.80 17.46
CA HIS A 866 21.10 -13.06 18.32
C HIS A 866 20.75 -13.36 19.79
N ALA A 867 19.46 -13.38 20.15
CA ALA A 867 19.01 -13.85 21.46
C ALA A 867 19.10 -15.38 21.50
N THR A 868 20.23 -15.91 21.96
CA THR A 868 20.41 -17.31 22.32
C THR A 868 19.84 -17.54 23.71
N TYR A 869 18.73 -18.28 23.79
CA TYR A 869 18.44 -19.30 24.80
C TYR A 869 17.62 -20.42 24.17
#